data_AF-A0ABD0K5V2-F1
#
_entry.id   AF-A0ABD0K5V2-F1
#
_cell.length_a   1.000
_cell.length_b   1.000
_cell.length_c   1.000
_cell.angle_alpha   90.00
_cell.angle_beta   90.00
_cell.angle_gamma   90.00
#
_symmetry.space_group_name_H-M   'P 1'
#
loop_
_entity.id
_entity.type
_entity.pdbx_description
1 polymer ?
#
loop_
_entity_poly.entity_id
_entity_poly.type
_entity_poly.pdbx_seq_one_letter_code
_entity_poly.pdbx_strand_id
1 'polypeptide(L)'
;SPLKSDYATEQKRGLSVWEGDSRTDCSEVLAYLRFTGLSDRGERRFVQHVCQHPHSGMRNWGAEAVTSLVKAVLNHKFEPPLHQNVKLQVSVLAPIQELSVIPHSDIRQRQLDCVLQVLHSCGDTLQQGWPLILGVIGALNKDHSEKLVQMAFQCLQLVVTDYLPVIGSEHLEVVVEVAARFGLQTQDLNVSLTAIGLLWNISDNFFQNRQRIKQDLDSQLSDKERGKGEALPPFDALWMCLFRRLGDLCVDSRPAVRKSAGQTLFSTISAHGGLLQQNTWRTVLWKVLFPLLENVQKFSSSASTTRDQQATGNILIHHSRDTAEKQWAETRVLSLAGVARTFNAKRRVLQHLGDFPRAWSLLLEYIETSALCRNAEVSLAALKSFQEILQISRDTKDKSDDLDLPQAMLRPPAAEEIHRSDDTSTPPSTPPATQETISDSADNDIPLWSAAWRVWLNIGTNATKPPEPQGEGPAQGARGERVYVPSQNFLTALILTFPPLFEHIKARFVTNDLQQFSQVLLSALSVPVHGDASPFIIPSYPDVTITPLQEASLQAMEALVKAVRGGTTSLQAMHPDLFDQLLTCATFGVQAPSYGAIQAKAFGSVKGPQVDWVSMNFVPFSERALEIVVDLYRASCSHPSVISAHVLQNILKPYGVMRMYSRRLAVS
;
A
#
# COMPACT_ATOMS: atom_id res chain seq x y z
N SER A 1 -10.16 69.19 -5.95
CA SER A 1 -11.02 68.77 -7.07
C SER A 1 -12.22 68.02 -6.53
N PRO A 2 -13.43 68.21 -7.06
CA PRO A 2 -14.71 68.02 -6.35
C PRO A 2 -15.04 66.59 -5.88
N LEU A 3 -14.27 65.60 -6.32
CA LEU A 3 -14.47 64.16 -6.03
C LEU A 3 -14.30 63.74 -4.56
N LYS A 4 -13.81 64.60 -3.65
CA LYS A 4 -13.64 64.26 -2.23
C LYS A 4 -14.84 64.63 -1.34
N SER A 5 -15.72 65.55 -1.75
CA SER A 5 -16.88 65.92 -0.93
C SER A 5 -18.10 65.02 -1.19
N ASP A 6 -18.22 64.46 -2.40
CA ASP A 6 -19.30 63.51 -2.70
C ASP A 6 -19.11 62.18 -1.97
N TYR A 7 -17.86 61.71 -1.83
CA TYR A 7 -17.54 60.47 -1.14
C TYR A 7 -17.87 60.48 0.37
N ALA A 8 -17.68 61.62 1.05
CA ALA A 8 -17.99 61.77 2.48
C ALA A 8 -19.50 61.94 2.72
N THR A 9 -20.22 62.50 1.74
CA THR A 9 -21.68 62.69 1.79
C THR A 9 -22.41 61.40 1.44
N GLU A 10 -21.85 60.58 0.54
CA GLU A 10 -22.33 59.23 0.21
C GLU A 10 -22.01 58.21 1.31
N GLN A 11 -20.88 58.32 2.02
CA GLN A 11 -20.63 57.54 3.24
C GLN A 11 -21.71 57.80 4.30
N LYS A 12 -22.08 59.07 4.52
CA LYS A 12 -23.14 59.42 5.48
C LYS A 12 -24.54 58.99 5.02
N ARG A 13 -24.84 59.02 3.72
CA ARG A 13 -26.12 58.49 3.18
C ARG A 13 -26.20 56.97 3.22
N GLY A 14 -25.10 56.26 2.97
CA GLY A 14 -25.02 54.80 3.12
C GLY A 14 -25.12 54.35 4.58
N LEU A 15 -24.56 55.15 5.50
CA LEU A 15 -24.67 54.93 6.96
C LEU A 15 -26.06 55.28 7.51
N SER A 16 -26.72 56.35 7.03
CA SER A 16 -28.00 56.80 7.59
C SER A 16 -29.22 55.99 7.14
N VAL A 17 -29.13 55.23 6.03
CA VAL A 17 -30.23 54.38 5.55
C VAL A 17 -30.32 53.06 6.35
N TRP A 18 -29.29 52.69 7.10
CA TRP A 18 -29.17 51.37 7.74
C TRP A 18 -28.99 51.40 9.27
N GLU A 19 -29.12 52.57 9.89
CA GLU A 19 -29.21 52.72 11.37
C GLU A 19 -30.64 52.53 11.91
N GLY A 20 -31.62 52.23 11.04
CA GLY A 20 -33.01 51.99 11.41
C GLY A 20 -33.50 50.60 11.00
N ASP A 21 -33.87 49.82 12.01
CA ASP A 21 -34.61 48.55 11.95
C ASP A 21 -33.97 47.32 11.28
N SER A 22 -33.92 46.25 12.08
CA SER A 22 -33.43 44.90 11.78
C SER A 22 -34.33 44.09 10.84
N ARG A 23 -34.89 44.73 9.80
CA ARG A 23 -35.67 44.07 8.76
C ARG A 23 -35.25 44.62 7.41
N THR A 24 -34.18 44.05 6.88
CA THR A 24 -33.81 44.26 5.48
C THR A 24 -34.88 43.63 4.60
N ASP A 25 -35.72 44.48 4.01
CA ASP A 25 -36.76 44.06 3.08
C ASP A 25 -36.10 43.55 1.78
N CYS A 26 -36.52 42.39 1.27
CA CYS A 26 -35.97 41.78 0.05
C CYS A 26 -36.02 42.74 -1.16
N SER A 27 -36.91 43.72 -1.11
CA SER A 27 -37.09 44.78 -2.10
C SER A 27 -35.87 45.72 -2.24
N GLU A 28 -35.18 46.07 -1.15
CA GLU A 28 -34.00 46.95 -1.17
C GLU A 28 -32.74 46.23 -1.64
N VAL A 29 -32.64 44.94 -1.32
CA VAL A 29 -31.58 44.05 -1.80
C VAL A 29 -31.73 43.79 -3.31
N LEU A 30 -32.96 43.55 -3.78
CA LEU A 30 -33.27 43.50 -5.20
C LEU A 30 -33.06 44.84 -5.90
N ALA A 31 -33.28 45.97 -5.22
CA ALA A 31 -32.98 47.31 -5.75
C ALA A 31 -31.46 47.55 -5.86
N TYR A 32 -30.67 47.06 -4.90
CA TYR A 32 -29.20 47.09 -4.99
C TYR A 32 -28.69 46.22 -6.14
N LEU A 33 -29.22 44.99 -6.30
CA LEU A 33 -28.94 44.10 -7.43
C LEU A 33 -29.36 44.68 -8.78
N ARG A 34 -30.42 45.50 -8.82
CA ARG A 34 -30.81 46.26 -10.03
C ARG A 34 -29.91 47.47 -10.28
N PHE A 35 -29.42 48.13 -9.23
CA PHE A 35 -28.58 49.32 -9.30
C PHE A 35 -27.13 49.00 -9.67
N THR A 36 -26.57 47.91 -9.13
CA THR A 36 -25.36 47.27 -9.62
C THR A 36 -25.73 46.40 -10.81
N GLY A 37 -26.07 47.01 -11.93
CA GLY A 37 -26.56 46.30 -13.12
C GLY A 37 -25.81 44.98 -13.33
N LEU A 38 -26.58 43.88 -13.30
CA LEU A 38 -26.24 42.47 -13.55
C LEU A 38 -25.36 42.30 -14.80
N SER A 39 -24.12 42.73 -14.67
CA SER A 39 -23.02 42.31 -15.49
C SER A 39 -22.08 41.64 -14.52
N ASP A 40 -21.59 40.46 -14.89
CA ASP A 40 -20.50 39.71 -14.24
C ASP A 40 -19.31 40.60 -13.81
N ARG A 41 -19.18 41.79 -14.41
CA ARG A 41 -18.17 42.82 -14.08
C ARG A 41 -18.45 43.63 -12.81
N GLY A 42 -19.70 43.81 -12.39
CA GLY A 42 -20.09 44.63 -11.23
C GLY A 42 -19.87 43.90 -9.90
N GLU A 43 -20.33 42.65 -9.81
CA GLU A 43 -20.18 41.78 -8.63
C GLU A 43 -18.69 41.51 -8.33
N ARG A 44 -17.93 41.11 -9.36
CA ARG A 44 -16.47 40.94 -9.25
C ARG A 44 -15.76 42.19 -8.77
N ARG A 45 -16.19 43.37 -9.25
CA ARG A 45 -15.60 44.65 -8.81
C ARG A 45 -15.89 44.93 -7.35
N PHE A 46 -17.11 44.68 -6.87
CA PHE A 46 -17.45 44.86 -5.45
C PHE A 46 -16.61 43.94 -4.55
N VAL A 47 -16.57 42.64 -4.85
CA VAL A 47 -15.79 41.66 -4.10
C VAL A 47 -14.30 42.02 -4.12
N GLN A 48 -13.76 42.44 -5.27
CA GLN A 48 -12.36 42.84 -5.38
C GLN A 48 -12.02 44.14 -4.63
N HIS A 49 -12.92 45.13 -4.59
CA HIS A 49 -12.57 46.44 -4.00
C HIS A 49 -12.93 46.57 -2.53
N VAL A 50 -14.08 46.03 -2.09
CA VAL A 50 -14.57 46.19 -0.71
C VAL A 50 -14.03 45.08 0.20
N CYS A 51 -14.11 43.82 -0.23
CA CYS A 51 -13.67 42.69 0.59
C CYS A 51 -12.14 42.56 0.66
N GLN A 52 -11.37 43.24 -0.19
CA GLN A 52 -9.90 43.34 -0.10
C GLN A 52 -9.41 44.66 0.51
N HIS A 53 -10.31 45.49 1.03
CA HIS A 53 -9.95 46.81 1.54
C HIS A 53 -8.94 46.73 2.71
N PRO A 54 -7.96 47.65 2.84
CA PRO A 54 -6.97 47.59 3.93
C PRO A 54 -7.59 47.65 5.33
N HIS A 55 -8.69 48.40 5.48
CA HIS A 55 -9.42 48.53 6.74
C HIS A 55 -10.36 47.34 6.99
N SER A 56 -10.15 46.62 8.10
CA SER A 56 -10.91 45.41 8.48
C SER A 56 -12.41 45.63 8.58
N GLY A 57 -12.86 46.78 9.07
CA GLY A 57 -14.29 47.11 9.15
C GLY A 57 -14.97 47.13 7.77
N MET A 58 -14.31 47.68 6.74
CA MET A 58 -14.86 47.74 5.38
C MET A 58 -14.92 46.35 4.75
N ARG A 59 -13.87 45.54 4.96
CA ARG A 59 -13.87 44.16 4.50
C ARG A 59 -14.99 43.34 5.12
N ASN A 60 -15.12 43.43 6.44
CA ASN A 60 -16.17 42.75 7.20
C ASN A 60 -17.56 43.15 6.71
N TRP A 61 -17.79 44.44 6.47
CA TRP A 61 -19.06 44.93 5.93
C TRP A 61 -19.36 44.37 4.53
N GLY A 62 -18.36 44.39 3.63
CA GLY A 62 -18.50 43.78 2.30
C GLY A 62 -18.83 42.29 2.37
N ALA A 63 -18.13 41.54 3.23
CA ALA A 63 -18.42 40.12 3.44
C ALA A 63 -19.79 39.88 4.10
N GLU A 64 -20.24 40.73 5.04
CA GLU A 64 -21.61 40.69 5.57
C GLU A 64 -22.64 40.82 4.44
N ALA A 65 -22.48 41.84 3.60
CA ALA A 65 -23.42 42.13 2.53
C ALA A 65 -23.55 40.94 1.57
N VAL A 66 -22.41 40.36 1.14
CA VAL A 66 -22.41 39.18 0.25
C VAL A 66 -23.05 37.98 0.94
N THR A 67 -22.62 37.64 2.15
CA THR A 67 -23.10 36.43 2.85
C THR A 67 -24.58 36.54 3.24
N SER A 68 -25.05 37.71 3.67
CA SER A 68 -26.45 37.93 4.02
C SER A 68 -27.36 37.98 2.80
N LEU A 69 -26.90 38.54 1.66
CA LEU A 69 -27.62 38.46 0.39
C LEU A 69 -27.82 37.00 -0.04
N VAL A 70 -26.76 36.19 -0.04
CA VAL A 70 -26.87 34.80 -0.48
C VAL A 70 -27.79 34.00 0.42
N LYS A 71 -27.70 34.18 1.75
CA LYS A 71 -28.63 33.54 2.68
C LYS A 71 -30.09 33.97 2.44
N ALA A 72 -30.33 35.26 2.21
CA ALA A 72 -31.68 35.76 1.92
C ALA A 72 -32.25 35.15 0.63
N VAL A 73 -31.42 35.07 -0.42
CA VAL A 73 -31.81 34.47 -1.70
C VAL A 73 -32.06 32.97 -1.56
N LEU A 74 -31.18 32.22 -0.90
CA LEU A 74 -31.36 30.77 -0.72
C LEU A 74 -32.60 30.41 0.10
N ASN A 75 -33.00 31.28 1.04
CA ASN A 75 -34.21 31.11 1.84
C ASN A 75 -35.48 31.63 1.12
N HIS A 76 -35.34 32.29 -0.02
CA HIS A 76 -36.48 32.78 -0.79
C HIS A 76 -37.16 31.65 -1.57
N LYS A 77 -38.50 31.63 -1.54
CA LYS A 77 -39.30 30.65 -2.28
C LYS A 77 -39.52 31.14 -3.71
N PHE A 78 -38.70 30.65 -4.64
CA PHE A 78 -38.85 30.94 -6.06
C PHE A 78 -39.91 30.05 -6.73
N GLU A 79 -40.57 30.60 -7.76
CA GLU A 79 -41.36 29.86 -8.73
C GLU A 79 -40.79 30.12 -10.15
N PRO A 80 -40.18 29.11 -10.82
CA PRO A 80 -39.86 27.76 -10.34
C PRO A 80 -38.79 27.74 -9.22
N PRO A 81 -38.67 26.66 -8.44
CA PRO A 81 -37.68 26.54 -7.37
C PRO A 81 -36.24 26.85 -7.82
N LEU A 82 -35.43 27.41 -6.93
CA LEU A 82 -34.08 27.91 -7.25
C LEU A 82 -33.19 26.85 -7.91
N HIS A 83 -33.28 25.60 -7.44
CA HIS A 83 -32.50 24.47 -7.95
C HIS A 83 -32.85 24.09 -9.41
N GLN A 84 -33.99 24.56 -9.94
CA GLN A 84 -34.36 24.40 -11.35
C GLN A 84 -33.83 25.55 -12.21
N ASN A 85 -33.39 26.66 -11.60
CA ASN A 85 -32.81 27.80 -12.30
C ASN A 85 -31.29 27.84 -12.11
N VAL A 86 -30.58 26.95 -12.82
CA VAL A 86 -29.13 26.75 -12.71
C VAL A 86 -28.35 28.07 -12.86
N LYS A 87 -28.72 28.92 -13.82
CA LYS A 87 -28.06 30.21 -14.04
C LYS A 87 -28.17 31.13 -12.82
N LEU A 88 -29.37 31.23 -12.24
CA LEU A 88 -29.60 32.05 -11.06
C LEU A 88 -28.86 31.48 -9.84
N GLN A 89 -28.96 30.17 -9.61
CA GLN A 89 -28.28 29.52 -8.49
C GLN A 89 -26.76 29.70 -8.54
N VAL A 90 -26.15 29.54 -9.72
CA VAL A 90 -24.72 29.81 -9.93
C VAL A 90 -24.38 31.27 -9.70
N SER A 91 -25.17 32.20 -10.23
CA SER A 91 -24.93 33.65 -10.06
C SER A 91 -25.01 34.07 -8.59
N VAL A 92 -25.86 33.42 -7.79
CA VAL A 92 -26.00 33.70 -6.36
C VAL A 92 -24.82 33.15 -5.56
N LEU A 93 -24.34 31.95 -5.89
CA LEU A 93 -23.27 31.30 -5.14
C LEU A 93 -21.86 31.72 -5.57
N ALA A 94 -21.69 32.21 -6.81
CA ALA A 94 -20.40 32.62 -7.35
C ALA A 94 -19.70 33.72 -6.52
N PRO A 95 -20.39 34.79 -6.06
CA PRO A 95 -19.79 35.79 -5.18
C PRO A 95 -19.20 35.21 -3.89
N ILE A 96 -19.86 34.20 -3.29
CA ILE A 96 -19.29 33.50 -2.13
C ILE A 96 -18.02 32.78 -2.55
N GLN A 97 -17.99 32.08 -3.68
CA GLN A 97 -16.78 31.41 -4.15
C GLN A 97 -15.63 32.39 -4.41
N GLU A 98 -15.90 33.56 -4.97
CA GLU A 98 -14.89 34.59 -5.24
C GLU A 98 -14.20 35.11 -3.96
N LEU A 99 -14.88 35.09 -2.81
CA LEU A 99 -14.26 35.42 -1.52
C LEU A 99 -13.08 34.50 -1.18
N SER A 100 -13.01 33.28 -1.74
CA SER A 100 -11.89 32.35 -1.50
C SER A 100 -10.55 32.85 -2.04
N VAL A 101 -10.57 33.80 -2.98
CA VAL A 101 -9.34 34.40 -3.55
C VAL A 101 -8.77 35.48 -2.63
N ILE A 102 -9.55 35.96 -1.66
CA ILE A 102 -9.15 37.04 -0.76
C ILE A 102 -8.27 36.47 0.36
N PRO A 103 -7.05 36.98 0.55
CA PRO A 103 -6.08 36.40 1.49
C PRO A 103 -6.39 36.68 2.96
N HIS A 104 -7.40 37.50 3.26
CA HIS A 104 -7.69 37.92 4.62
C HIS A 104 -8.48 36.87 5.41
N SER A 105 -7.95 36.48 6.57
CA SER A 105 -8.51 35.42 7.42
C SER A 105 -9.90 35.72 7.98
N ASP A 106 -10.20 36.99 8.25
CA ASP A 106 -11.52 37.46 8.71
C ASP A 106 -12.60 37.22 7.65
N ILE A 107 -12.27 37.47 6.38
CA ILE A 107 -13.15 37.19 5.23
C ILE A 107 -13.34 35.69 5.05
N ARG A 108 -12.27 34.91 5.11
CA ARG A 108 -12.36 33.45 5.04
C ARG A 108 -13.21 32.87 6.15
N GLN A 109 -13.08 33.38 7.38
CA GLN A 109 -13.91 32.94 8.51
C GLN A 109 -15.40 33.16 8.21
N ARG A 110 -15.79 34.38 7.83
CA ARG A 110 -17.19 34.70 7.51
C ARG A 110 -17.74 33.90 6.34
N GLN A 111 -16.91 33.68 5.32
CA GLN A 111 -17.26 32.87 4.16
C GLN A 111 -17.61 31.43 4.59
N LEU A 112 -16.79 30.83 5.44
CA LEU A 112 -17.01 29.48 5.97
C LEU A 112 -18.22 29.42 6.91
N ASP A 113 -18.43 30.43 7.77
CA ASP A 113 -19.63 30.55 8.61
C ASP A 113 -20.91 30.58 7.75
N CYS A 114 -20.87 31.32 6.64
CA CYS A 114 -21.99 31.37 5.69
C CYS A 114 -22.21 30.02 5.00
N VAL A 115 -21.15 29.35 4.54
CA VAL A 115 -21.27 28.03 3.90
C VAL A 115 -21.82 26.99 4.87
N LEU A 116 -21.38 26.99 6.13
CA LEU A 116 -21.90 26.09 7.15
C LEU A 116 -23.41 26.31 7.38
N GLN A 117 -23.85 27.57 7.45
CA GLN A 117 -25.27 27.92 7.55
C GLN A 117 -26.05 27.45 6.32
N VAL A 118 -25.51 27.64 5.11
CA VAL A 118 -26.12 27.19 3.86
C VAL A 118 -26.28 25.68 3.81
N LEU A 119 -25.28 24.93 4.28
CA LEU A 119 -25.37 23.47 4.38
C LEU A 119 -26.52 23.08 5.31
N HIS A 120 -26.57 23.65 6.52
CA HIS A 120 -27.63 23.36 7.49
C HIS A 120 -29.05 23.72 7.00
N SER A 121 -29.21 24.78 6.19
CA SER A 121 -30.53 25.26 5.78
C SER A 121 -31.02 24.70 4.45
N CYS A 122 -30.11 24.50 3.49
CA CYS A 122 -30.47 24.28 2.09
C CYS A 122 -29.67 23.14 1.42
N GLY A 123 -28.86 22.37 2.17
CA GLY A 123 -27.98 21.32 1.64
C GLY A 123 -28.65 20.38 0.63
N ASP A 124 -29.84 19.88 0.95
CA ASP A 124 -30.60 18.93 0.11
C ASP A 124 -31.07 19.51 -1.23
N THR A 125 -31.15 20.84 -1.32
CA THR A 125 -31.66 21.56 -2.50
C THR A 125 -30.56 22.18 -3.35
N LEU A 126 -29.29 22.02 -2.97
CA LEU A 126 -28.17 22.66 -3.66
C LEU A 126 -28.00 22.18 -5.10
N GLN A 127 -28.20 20.89 -5.40
CA GLN A 127 -28.11 20.33 -6.77
C GLN A 127 -26.86 20.85 -7.54
N GLN A 128 -27.03 21.66 -8.58
CA GLN A 128 -25.93 22.20 -9.41
C GLN A 128 -25.06 23.26 -8.71
N GLY A 129 -25.43 23.68 -7.48
CA GLY A 129 -24.62 24.53 -6.61
C GLY A 129 -23.47 23.82 -5.90
N TRP A 130 -23.47 22.48 -5.87
CA TRP A 130 -22.45 21.69 -5.17
C TRP A 130 -21.00 22.01 -5.57
N PRO A 131 -20.64 22.18 -6.86
CA PRO A 131 -19.28 22.53 -7.26
C PRO A 131 -18.77 23.84 -6.65
N LEU A 132 -19.64 24.84 -6.48
CA LEU A 132 -19.28 26.14 -5.91
C LEU A 132 -19.04 26.02 -4.41
N ILE A 133 -19.93 25.32 -3.70
CA ILE A 133 -19.81 25.05 -2.26
C ILE A 133 -18.55 24.21 -1.97
N LEU A 134 -18.33 23.13 -2.72
CA LEU A 134 -17.13 22.30 -2.60
C LEU A 134 -15.86 23.09 -2.96
N GLY A 135 -15.96 23.98 -3.95
CA GLY A 135 -14.90 24.91 -4.31
C GLY A 135 -14.53 25.84 -3.15
N VAL A 136 -15.51 26.38 -2.43
CA VAL A 136 -15.28 27.18 -1.23
C VAL A 136 -14.64 26.33 -0.13
N ILE A 137 -15.19 25.17 0.18
CA ILE A 137 -14.70 24.27 1.24
C ILE A 137 -13.25 23.85 0.96
N GLY A 138 -12.95 23.45 -0.29
CA GLY A 138 -11.65 22.98 -0.73
C GLY A 138 -10.61 24.06 -1.07
N ALA A 139 -10.93 25.35 -0.91
CA ALA A 139 -10.00 26.46 -1.08
C ALA A 139 -9.07 26.61 0.14
N LEU A 140 -8.25 25.59 0.39
CA LEU A 140 -7.25 25.61 1.46
C LEU A 140 -6.00 26.39 1.02
N ASN A 141 -5.43 27.16 1.95
CA ASN A 141 -4.17 27.88 1.79
C ASN A 141 -3.22 27.48 2.94
N LYS A 142 -1.91 27.44 2.67
CA LYS A 142 -0.87 27.15 3.66
C LYS A 142 -0.85 28.17 4.80
N ASP A 143 -1.25 29.42 4.53
CA ASP A 143 -1.28 30.50 5.52
C ASP A 143 -2.53 30.48 6.40
N HIS A 144 -3.49 29.58 6.15
CA HIS A 144 -4.66 29.45 7.01
C HIS A 144 -4.27 28.95 8.39
N SER A 145 -4.85 29.55 9.42
CA SER A 145 -4.72 29.07 10.79
C SER A 145 -5.42 27.73 10.99
N GLU A 146 -5.00 26.99 12.02
CA GLU A 146 -5.64 25.75 12.47
C GLU A 146 -7.17 25.90 12.58
N LYS A 147 -7.63 27.00 13.20
CA LYS A 147 -9.06 27.31 13.33
C LYS A 147 -9.79 27.39 11.98
N LEU A 148 -9.21 28.06 10.98
CA LEU A 148 -9.83 28.17 9.65
C LEU A 148 -9.87 26.82 8.94
N VAL A 149 -8.83 26.00 9.10
CA VAL A 149 -8.80 24.64 8.57
C VAL A 149 -9.88 23.78 9.23
N GLN A 150 -10.02 23.85 10.55
CA GLN A 150 -11.07 23.13 11.29
C GLN A 150 -12.48 23.55 10.87
N MET A 151 -12.74 24.86 10.70
CA MET A 151 -14.04 25.36 10.22
C MET A 151 -14.38 24.85 8.82
N ALA A 152 -13.42 24.89 7.90
CA ALA A 152 -13.62 24.36 6.55
C ALA A 152 -13.81 22.83 6.58
N PHE A 153 -13.10 22.14 7.47
CA PHE A 153 -13.23 20.69 7.62
C PHE A 153 -14.58 20.27 8.19
N GLN A 154 -15.14 21.03 9.14
CA GLN A 154 -16.50 20.80 9.65
C GLN A 154 -17.54 20.83 8.52
N CYS A 155 -17.39 21.75 7.56
CA CYS A 155 -18.24 21.79 6.37
C CYS A 155 -18.08 20.51 5.54
N LEU A 156 -16.84 20.05 5.31
CA LEU A 156 -16.60 18.80 4.57
C LEU A 156 -17.16 17.57 5.30
N GLN A 157 -17.01 17.49 6.62
CA GLN A 157 -17.56 16.38 7.41
C GLN A 157 -19.06 16.27 7.18
N LEU A 158 -19.78 17.38 7.33
CA LEU A 158 -21.22 17.43 7.11
C LEU A 158 -21.61 17.02 5.68
N VAL A 159 -20.84 17.48 4.67
CA VAL A 159 -21.05 17.06 3.27
C VAL A 159 -20.92 15.54 3.12
N VAL A 160 -19.88 14.93 3.68
CA VAL A 160 -19.62 13.49 3.52
C VAL A 160 -20.59 12.64 4.33
N THR A 161 -20.99 13.07 5.53
CA THR A 161 -21.87 12.28 6.41
C THR A 161 -23.34 12.40 6.05
N ASP A 162 -23.80 13.58 5.66
CA ASP A 162 -25.25 13.87 5.58
C ASP A 162 -25.71 14.04 4.14
N TYR A 163 -24.88 14.64 3.27
CA TYR A 163 -25.31 15.06 1.93
C TYR A 163 -24.73 14.22 0.78
N LEU A 164 -23.75 13.34 1.05
CA LEU A 164 -23.06 12.57 0.02
C LEU A 164 -24.00 11.78 -0.92
N PRO A 165 -25.10 11.15 -0.44
CA PRO A 165 -26.05 10.47 -1.31
C PRO A 165 -26.88 11.41 -2.22
N VAL A 166 -27.03 12.68 -1.84
CA VAL A 166 -27.82 13.70 -2.54
C VAL A 166 -26.99 14.46 -3.57
N ILE A 167 -25.66 14.46 -3.44
CA ILE A 167 -24.75 15.06 -4.42
C ILE A 167 -24.90 14.34 -5.77
N GLY A 168 -25.04 15.12 -6.84
CA GLY A 168 -25.07 14.63 -8.22
C GLY A 168 -23.82 13.81 -8.55
N SER A 169 -24.02 12.70 -9.26
CA SER A 169 -22.95 11.73 -9.54
C SER A 169 -21.76 12.36 -10.27
N GLU A 170 -21.99 13.40 -11.09
CA GLU A 170 -20.99 14.21 -11.80
C GLU A 170 -20.05 15.01 -10.88
N HIS A 171 -20.43 15.23 -9.61
CA HIS A 171 -19.68 16.06 -8.67
C HIS A 171 -18.92 15.22 -7.63
N LEU A 172 -19.11 13.90 -7.60
CA LEU A 172 -18.48 13.00 -6.63
C LEU A 172 -16.94 13.01 -6.72
N GLU A 173 -16.39 13.22 -7.92
CA GLU A 173 -14.94 13.37 -8.09
C GLU A 173 -14.41 14.60 -7.32
N VAL A 174 -15.18 15.70 -7.30
CA VAL A 174 -14.80 16.92 -6.57
C VAL A 174 -14.83 16.67 -5.06
N VAL A 175 -15.76 15.85 -4.55
CA VAL A 175 -15.79 15.48 -3.12
C VAL A 175 -14.51 14.74 -2.72
N VAL A 176 -14.09 13.77 -3.54
CA VAL A 176 -12.82 13.03 -3.35
C VAL A 176 -11.63 13.99 -3.34
N GLU A 177 -11.58 14.90 -4.31
CA GLU A 177 -10.52 15.91 -4.42
C GLU A 177 -10.43 16.81 -3.17
N VAL A 178 -11.56 17.31 -2.70
CA VAL A 178 -11.61 18.17 -1.51
C VAL A 178 -11.16 17.40 -0.27
N ALA A 179 -11.67 16.18 -0.05
CA ALA A 179 -11.24 15.34 1.07
C ALA A 179 -9.74 15.05 1.04
N ALA A 180 -9.17 14.76 -0.14
CA ALA A 180 -7.74 14.54 -0.29
C ALA A 180 -6.90 15.78 0.07
N ARG A 181 -7.36 16.99 -0.29
CA ARG A 181 -6.70 18.25 0.10
C ARG A 181 -6.67 18.45 1.62
N PHE A 182 -7.74 18.07 2.33
CA PHE A 182 -7.72 18.05 3.80
C PHE A 182 -6.81 16.96 4.38
N GLY A 183 -6.61 15.85 3.67
CA GLY A 183 -5.55 14.91 3.98
C GLY A 183 -4.16 15.55 3.90
N LEU A 184 -3.91 16.35 2.86
CA LEU A 184 -2.61 16.96 2.55
C LEU A 184 -2.30 18.27 3.28
N GLN A 185 -3.29 18.96 3.86
CA GLN A 185 -2.98 20.16 4.65
C GLN A 185 -2.10 19.81 5.85
N THR A 186 -1.26 20.76 6.27
CA THR A 186 -0.19 20.54 7.27
C THR A 186 -0.41 21.26 8.59
N GLN A 187 -1.54 21.96 8.76
CA GLN A 187 -1.83 22.78 9.93
C GLN A 187 -2.34 21.96 11.12
N ASP A 188 -3.17 20.95 10.84
CA ASP A 188 -3.77 20.07 11.86
C ASP A 188 -3.65 18.61 11.44
N LEU A 189 -2.83 17.82 12.15
CA LEU A 189 -2.65 16.40 11.85
C LEU A 189 -3.96 15.61 12.03
N ASN A 190 -4.81 15.95 13.00
CA ASN A 190 -6.05 15.23 13.26
C ASN A 190 -7.04 15.41 12.11
N VAL A 191 -7.09 16.62 11.52
CA VAL A 191 -7.88 16.89 10.32
C VAL A 191 -7.39 16.01 9.16
N SER A 192 -6.07 15.90 8.95
CA SER A 192 -5.51 15.02 7.91
C SER A 192 -5.92 13.56 8.09
N LEU A 193 -5.78 13.03 9.31
CA LEU A 193 -6.12 11.63 9.60
C LEU A 193 -7.62 11.37 9.47
N THR A 194 -8.46 12.29 9.94
CA THR A 194 -9.92 12.17 9.82
C THR A 194 -10.37 12.27 8.36
N ALA A 195 -9.74 13.14 7.56
CA ALA A 195 -10.03 13.25 6.13
C ALA A 195 -9.71 11.97 5.36
N ILE A 196 -8.65 11.25 5.74
CA ILE A 196 -8.37 9.90 5.20
C ILE A 196 -9.50 8.92 5.55
N GLY A 197 -10.05 9.01 6.76
CA GLY A 197 -11.26 8.26 7.14
C GLY A 197 -12.48 8.63 6.29
N LEU A 198 -12.66 9.91 5.95
CA LEU A 198 -13.72 10.33 5.03
C LEU A 198 -13.55 9.75 3.62
N LEU A 199 -12.31 9.58 3.13
CA LEU A 199 -12.06 8.91 1.85
C LEU A 199 -12.53 7.43 1.85
N TRP A 200 -12.41 6.73 2.98
CA TRP A 200 -13.02 5.41 3.15
C TRP A 200 -14.55 5.49 3.07
N ASN A 201 -15.18 6.41 3.81
CA ASN A 201 -16.64 6.59 3.79
C ASN A 201 -17.17 6.92 2.38
N ILE A 202 -16.44 7.74 1.63
CA ILE A 202 -16.77 8.05 0.22
C ILE A 202 -16.70 6.77 -0.62
N SER A 203 -15.70 5.93 -0.42
CA SER A 203 -15.58 4.65 -1.12
C SER A 203 -16.73 3.69 -0.81
N ASP A 204 -17.17 3.62 0.46
CA ASP A 204 -18.33 2.82 0.86
C ASP A 204 -19.61 3.35 0.24
N ASN A 205 -19.77 4.68 0.15
CA ASN A 205 -20.91 5.28 -0.53
C ASN A 205 -20.93 4.93 -2.04
N PHE A 206 -19.77 4.93 -2.71
CA PHE A 206 -19.67 4.50 -4.11
C PHE A 206 -20.11 3.04 -4.28
N PHE A 207 -19.73 2.17 -3.35
CA PHE A 207 -20.11 0.75 -3.36
C PHE A 207 -21.61 0.55 -3.10
N GLN A 208 -22.15 1.20 -2.07
CA GLN A 208 -23.56 1.08 -1.67
C GLN A 208 -24.49 1.60 -2.77
N ASN A 209 -24.15 2.74 -3.38
CA ASN A 209 -24.96 3.40 -4.41
C ASN A 209 -24.53 3.09 -5.86
N ARG A 210 -23.71 2.04 -6.06
CA ARG A 210 -23.07 1.71 -7.34
C ARG A 210 -24.02 1.64 -8.54
N GLN A 211 -25.25 1.15 -8.37
CA GLN A 211 -26.21 1.03 -9.46
C GLN A 211 -26.70 2.41 -9.92
N ARG A 212 -27.12 3.25 -8.98
CA ARG A 212 -27.56 4.63 -9.23
C ARG A 212 -26.43 5.44 -9.87
N ILE A 213 -25.25 5.44 -9.24
CA ILE A 213 -24.11 6.24 -9.71
C ILE A 213 -23.70 5.83 -11.13
N LYS A 214 -23.64 4.52 -11.43
CA LYS A 214 -23.35 4.03 -12.79
C LYS A 214 -24.38 4.53 -13.81
N GLN A 215 -25.66 4.39 -13.52
CA GLN A 215 -26.73 4.83 -14.41
C GLN A 215 -26.70 6.34 -14.67
N ASP A 216 -26.55 7.14 -13.61
CA ASP A 216 -26.49 8.59 -13.71
C ASP A 216 -25.32 9.03 -14.60
N LEU A 217 -24.12 8.49 -14.35
CA LEU A 217 -22.93 8.84 -15.12
C LEU A 217 -22.99 8.36 -16.58
N ASP A 218 -23.53 7.17 -16.83
CA ASP A 218 -23.68 6.63 -18.18
C ASP A 218 -24.72 7.42 -18.99
N SER A 219 -25.74 7.99 -18.33
CA SER A 219 -26.76 8.83 -18.97
C SER A 219 -26.24 10.19 -19.44
N GLN A 220 -25.15 10.68 -18.82
CA GLN A 220 -24.54 11.96 -19.11
C GLN A 220 -23.48 11.89 -20.22
N LEU A 221 -23.05 10.69 -20.61
CA LEU A 221 -22.10 10.50 -21.71
C LEU A 221 -22.73 10.87 -23.05
N SER A 222 -22.08 11.77 -23.80
CA SER A 222 -22.51 12.06 -25.16
C SER A 222 -22.21 10.90 -26.12
N ASP A 223 -23.01 10.74 -27.18
CA ASP A 223 -22.78 9.69 -28.20
C ASP A 223 -21.38 9.77 -28.83
N LYS A 224 -20.76 10.95 -28.83
CA LYS A 224 -19.38 11.18 -29.33
C LYS A 224 -18.32 10.64 -28.38
N GLU A 225 -18.58 10.59 -27.08
CA GLU A 225 -17.64 10.08 -26.06
C GLU A 225 -17.72 8.55 -25.95
N ARG A 226 -18.90 7.97 -26.21
CA ARG A 226 -19.11 6.51 -26.30
C ARG A 226 -18.28 5.82 -27.38
N GLY A 227 -17.92 6.51 -28.45
CA GLY A 227 -17.17 5.97 -29.59
C GLY A 227 -15.65 5.90 -29.42
N LYS A 228 -15.08 6.53 -28.37
CA LYS A 228 -13.64 6.46 -28.07
C LYS A 228 -13.37 5.24 -27.18
N GLY A 229 -13.24 4.06 -27.78
CA GLY A 229 -13.07 2.76 -27.11
C GLY A 229 -11.85 2.59 -26.18
N GLU A 230 -11.10 3.65 -25.88
CA GLU A 230 -9.95 3.66 -24.96
C GLU A 230 -10.19 4.46 -23.67
N ALA A 231 -11.30 5.20 -23.55
CA ALA A 231 -11.58 6.00 -22.36
C ALA A 231 -12.03 5.13 -21.18
N LEU A 232 -11.59 5.47 -19.96
CA LEU A 232 -12.06 4.83 -18.74
C LEU A 232 -13.56 5.06 -18.55
N PRO A 233 -14.34 4.04 -18.15
CA PRO A 233 -15.74 4.23 -17.78
C PRO A 233 -15.86 5.30 -16.69
N PRO A 234 -16.86 6.19 -16.71
CA PRO A 234 -17.00 7.27 -15.72
C PRO A 234 -17.01 6.77 -14.26
N PHE A 235 -17.72 5.67 -13.99
CA PHE A 235 -17.73 5.08 -12.65
C PHE A 235 -16.35 4.61 -12.22
N ASP A 236 -15.60 3.97 -13.11
CA ASP A 236 -14.24 3.52 -12.86
C ASP A 236 -13.29 4.73 -12.69
N ALA A 237 -13.53 5.85 -13.39
CA ALA A 237 -12.78 7.08 -13.23
C ALA A 237 -12.91 7.67 -11.81
N LEU A 238 -14.08 7.56 -11.15
CA LEU A 238 -14.25 7.95 -9.74
C LEU A 238 -13.32 7.16 -8.81
N TRP A 239 -13.27 5.84 -8.98
CA TRP A 239 -12.36 4.97 -8.23
C TRP A 239 -10.90 5.30 -8.51
N MET A 240 -10.56 5.54 -9.77
CA MET A 240 -9.20 5.95 -10.15
C MET A 240 -8.80 7.28 -9.53
N CYS A 241 -9.71 8.24 -9.42
CA CYS A 241 -9.46 9.49 -8.71
C CYS A 241 -9.17 9.22 -7.23
N LEU A 242 -10.02 8.42 -6.57
CA LEU A 242 -9.86 8.06 -5.16
C LEU A 242 -8.54 7.34 -4.88
N PHE A 243 -8.18 6.33 -5.69
CA PHE A 243 -6.92 5.60 -5.53
C PHE A 243 -5.70 6.48 -5.74
N ARG A 244 -5.72 7.36 -6.75
CA ARG A 244 -4.63 8.31 -7.00
C ARG A 244 -4.46 9.26 -5.82
N ARG A 245 -5.55 9.79 -5.27
CA ARG A 245 -5.50 10.72 -4.13
C ARG A 245 -5.02 10.06 -2.84
N LEU A 246 -5.44 8.84 -2.57
CA LEU A 246 -4.85 8.05 -1.48
C LEU A 246 -3.36 7.75 -1.75
N GLY A 247 -2.97 7.49 -3.00
CA GLY A 247 -1.58 7.32 -3.41
C GLY A 247 -0.72 8.57 -3.16
N ASP A 248 -1.24 9.77 -3.46
CA ASP A 248 -0.57 11.04 -3.17
C ASP A 248 -0.30 11.20 -1.65
N LEU A 249 -1.26 10.80 -0.81
CA LEU A 249 -1.14 10.83 0.66
C LEU A 249 -0.15 9.78 1.21
N CYS A 250 0.08 8.69 0.48
CA CYS A 250 1.06 7.67 0.86
C CYS A 250 2.52 8.15 0.79
N VAL A 251 2.77 9.31 0.19
CA VAL A 251 4.10 9.94 0.11
C VAL A 251 4.17 11.29 0.84
N ASP A 252 3.21 11.56 1.73
CA ASP A 252 3.22 12.74 2.60
C ASP A 252 4.47 12.76 3.50
N SER A 253 4.96 13.95 3.83
CA SER A 253 6.07 14.15 4.76
C SER A 253 5.87 13.48 6.13
N ARG A 254 4.63 13.40 6.61
CA ARG A 254 4.26 12.93 7.96
C ARG A 254 4.01 11.42 7.96
N PRO A 255 4.74 10.63 8.79
CA PRO A 255 4.59 9.17 8.82
C PRO A 255 3.18 8.67 9.13
N ALA A 256 2.47 9.33 10.06
CA ALA A 256 1.11 8.95 10.44
C ALA A 256 0.13 9.05 9.26
N VAL A 257 0.28 10.08 8.41
CA VAL A 257 -0.55 10.29 7.21
C VAL A 257 -0.26 9.21 6.19
N ARG A 258 1.03 8.93 5.89
CA ARG A 258 1.42 7.86 4.96
C ARG A 258 0.87 6.50 5.37
N LYS A 259 0.99 6.15 6.66
CA LYS A 259 0.52 4.88 7.20
C LYS A 259 -1.00 4.75 7.07
N SER A 260 -1.74 5.77 7.51
CA SER A 260 -3.21 5.78 7.43
C SER A 260 -3.68 5.70 5.97
N ALA A 261 -3.11 6.51 5.08
CA ALA A 261 -3.46 6.52 3.66
C ALA A 261 -3.14 5.20 2.96
N GLY A 262 -1.97 4.59 3.24
CA GLY A 262 -1.59 3.30 2.67
C GLY A 262 -2.52 2.18 3.12
N GLN A 263 -2.87 2.15 4.42
CA GLN A 263 -3.85 1.20 4.94
C GLN A 263 -5.23 1.37 4.30
N THR A 264 -5.71 2.61 4.19
CA THR A 264 -6.99 2.90 3.53
C THR A 264 -6.95 2.51 2.05
N LEU A 265 -5.90 2.87 1.31
CA LEU A 265 -5.75 2.53 -0.12
C LEU A 265 -5.88 1.04 -0.37
N PHE A 266 -5.07 0.22 0.30
CA PHE A 266 -5.07 -1.22 0.06
C PHE A 266 -6.34 -1.89 0.60
N SER A 267 -6.91 -1.40 1.69
CA SER A 267 -8.22 -1.87 2.17
C SER A 267 -9.32 -1.56 1.17
N THR A 268 -9.36 -0.34 0.60
CA THR A 268 -10.37 0.04 -0.39
C THR A 268 -10.23 -0.79 -1.68
N ILE A 269 -9.01 -1.01 -2.17
CA ILE A 269 -8.77 -1.86 -3.34
C ILE A 269 -9.20 -3.30 -3.05
N SER A 270 -8.89 -3.83 -1.86
CA SER A 270 -9.25 -5.19 -1.46
C SER A 270 -10.77 -5.37 -1.35
N ALA A 271 -11.47 -4.41 -0.72
CA ALA A 271 -12.91 -4.48 -0.49
C ALA A 271 -13.72 -4.24 -1.77
N HIS A 272 -13.35 -3.21 -2.54
CA HIS A 272 -14.20 -2.68 -3.60
C HIS A 272 -13.63 -2.85 -5.01
N GLY A 273 -12.38 -3.30 -5.16
CA GLY A 273 -11.74 -3.47 -6.47
C GLY A 273 -12.42 -4.49 -7.39
N GLY A 274 -13.30 -5.35 -6.85
CA GLY A 274 -14.15 -6.23 -7.67
C GLY A 274 -15.18 -5.50 -8.55
N LEU A 275 -15.46 -4.21 -8.26
CA LEU A 275 -16.41 -3.41 -9.03
C LEU A 275 -15.86 -2.87 -10.36
N LEU A 276 -14.53 -2.84 -10.51
CA LEU A 276 -13.83 -2.27 -11.65
C LEU A 276 -13.92 -3.20 -12.87
N GLN A 277 -13.96 -2.61 -14.06
CA GLN A 277 -13.83 -3.38 -15.28
C GLN A 277 -12.43 -3.99 -15.40
N GLN A 278 -12.34 -5.10 -16.14
CA GLN A 278 -11.08 -5.81 -16.36
C GLN A 278 -9.99 -4.90 -16.93
N ASN A 279 -10.29 -4.10 -17.95
CA ASN A 279 -9.31 -3.20 -18.57
C ASN A 279 -8.85 -2.07 -17.63
N THR A 280 -9.67 -1.67 -16.66
CA THR A 280 -9.33 -0.64 -15.68
C THR A 280 -8.18 -1.08 -14.77
N TRP A 281 -8.03 -2.38 -14.51
CA TRP A 281 -6.91 -2.91 -13.73
C TRP A 281 -5.54 -2.62 -14.34
N ARG A 282 -5.47 -2.48 -15.68
CA ARG A 282 -4.27 -1.98 -16.36
C ARG A 282 -3.92 -0.59 -15.83
N THR A 283 -4.88 0.31 -15.78
CA THR A 283 -4.70 1.66 -15.25
C THR A 283 -4.35 1.65 -13.76
N VAL A 284 -4.99 0.80 -12.94
CA VAL A 284 -4.65 0.65 -11.52
C VAL A 284 -3.17 0.29 -11.34
N LEU A 285 -2.66 -0.70 -12.08
CA LEU A 285 -1.25 -1.08 -12.02
C LEU A 285 -0.32 0.08 -12.40
N TRP A 286 -0.53 0.66 -13.58
CA TRP A 286 0.43 1.57 -14.20
C TRP A 286 0.30 3.03 -13.76
N LYS A 287 -0.85 3.43 -13.20
CA LYS A 287 -1.11 4.82 -12.78
C LYS A 287 -1.25 4.98 -11.27
N VAL A 288 -1.38 3.90 -10.50
CA VAL A 288 -1.48 3.95 -9.04
C VAL A 288 -0.40 3.11 -8.37
N LEU A 289 -0.41 1.79 -8.57
CA LEU A 289 0.41 0.88 -7.76
C LEU A 289 1.91 0.98 -8.04
N PHE A 290 2.33 0.93 -9.31
CA PHE A 290 3.75 1.07 -9.65
C PHE A 290 4.29 2.48 -9.40
N PRO A 291 3.58 3.57 -9.75
CA PRO A 291 4.01 4.91 -9.36
C PRO A 291 4.14 5.10 -7.84
N LEU A 292 3.28 4.44 -7.04
CA LEU A 292 3.40 4.46 -5.59
C LEU A 292 4.73 3.80 -5.14
N LEU A 293 5.05 2.61 -5.65
CA LEU A 293 6.33 1.94 -5.32
C LEU A 293 7.54 2.78 -5.75
N GLU A 294 7.50 3.36 -6.94
CA GLU A 294 8.55 4.24 -7.46
C GLU A 294 8.79 5.44 -6.54
N ASN A 295 7.72 6.15 -6.19
CA ASN A 295 7.82 7.34 -5.35
C ASN A 295 8.29 7.00 -3.94
N VAL A 296 7.75 5.94 -3.31
CA VAL A 296 8.18 5.51 -1.98
C VAL A 296 9.65 5.09 -1.98
N GLN A 297 10.11 4.38 -3.01
CA GLN A 297 11.52 4.03 -3.16
C GLN A 297 12.40 5.28 -3.29
N LYS A 298 12.01 6.23 -4.15
CA LYS A 298 12.72 7.51 -4.33
C LYS A 298 12.86 8.28 -3.02
N PHE A 299 11.77 8.47 -2.28
CA PHE A 299 11.80 9.19 -1.01
C PHE A 299 12.60 8.44 0.06
N SER A 300 12.43 7.11 0.15
CA SER A 300 13.19 6.26 1.07
C SER A 300 14.69 6.32 0.82
N SER A 301 15.14 6.32 -0.44
CA SER A 301 16.56 6.41 -0.79
C SER A 301 17.16 7.79 -0.52
N SER A 302 16.34 8.84 -0.48
CA SER A 302 16.77 10.21 -0.16
C SER A 302 16.63 10.57 1.33
N ALA A 303 16.11 9.66 2.15
CA ALA A 303 15.80 9.95 3.55
C ALA A 303 17.05 10.12 4.40
N SER A 304 17.05 11.13 5.27
CA SER A 304 18.15 11.40 6.20
C SER A 304 18.30 10.26 7.21
N THR A 305 19.54 9.81 7.41
CA THR A 305 19.94 8.91 8.50
C THR A 305 20.12 9.65 9.84
N THR A 306 19.97 10.99 9.82
CA THR A 306 20.11 11.89 10.96
C THR A 306 18.74 12.20 11.58
N ARG A 307 18.68 12.37 12.90
CA ARG A 307 17.42 12.63 13.64
C ARG A 307 16.86 14.02 13.29
N ASP A 308 15.56 14.11 13.03
CA ASP A 308 14.87 15.39 12.91
C ASP A 308 14.70 16.03 14.29
N GLN A 309 15.44 17.12 14.56
CA GLN A 309 15.40 17.83 15.83
C GLN A 309 14.07 18.57 16.09
N GLN A 310 13.22 18.72 15.07
CA GLN A 310 11.94 19.42 15.16
C GLN A 310 10.75 18.51 15.54
N ALA A 311 10.94 17.19 15.66
CA ALA A 311 9.83 16.24 15.77
C ALA A 311 9.44 15.82 17.21
N THR A 312 10.16 16.23 18.26
CA THR A 312 9.86 15.77 19.62
C THR A 312 9.86 16.90 20.64
N GLY A 313 8.67 17.40 20.97
CA GLY A 313 8.46 18.08 22.25
C GLY A 313 8.66 17.08 23.40
N ASN A 314 9.66 17.34 24.25
CA ASN A 314 9.84 16.85 25.63
C ASN A 314 9.32 15.45 25.99
N ILE A 315 9.70 14.40 25.26
CA ILE A 315 9.60 13.03 25.77
C ILE A 315 10.97 12.37 25.63
N LEU A 316 11.69 12.30 26.75
CA LEU A 316 12.76 11.33 26.93
C LEU A 316 12.14 9.93 26.88
N ILE A 317 12.88 8.97 26.29
CA ILE A 317 12.62 7.52 26.24
C ILE A 317 12.02 7.03 24.90
N HIS A 318 12.85 7.01 23.85
CA HIS A 318 13.14 5.79 23.04
C HIS A 318 14.18 6.09 21.95
N HIS A 319 15.45 5.75 22.22
CA HIS A 319 16.62 6.10 21.39
C HIS A 319 16.77 5.32 20.06
N SER A 320 15.72 4.67 19.53
CA SER A 320 15.83 3.72 18.40
C SER A 320 14.82 3.91 17.25
N ARG A 321 13.84 4.84 17.30
CA ARG A 321 12.76 4.91 16.28
C ARG A 321 12.66 6.21 15.46
N ASP A 322 13.59 7.14 15.66
CA ASP A 322 13.39 8.55 15.28
C ASP A 322 14.14 9.03 14.02
N THR A 323 14.64 8.14 13.16
CA THR A 323 15.24 8.58 11.88
C THR A 323 14.20 8.58 10.77
N ALA A 324 14.29 9.57 9.87
CA ALA A 324 13.44 9.62 8.68
C ALA A 324 13.55 8.32 7.86
N GLU A 325 14.76 7.75 7.78
CA GLU A 325 15.03 6.45 7.17
C GLU A 325 14.12 5.33 7.71
N LYS A 326 13.99 5.18 9.03
CA LYS A 326 13.14 4.13 9.64
C LYS A 326 11.66 4.33 9.32
N GLN A 327 11.19 5.57 9.36
CA GLN A 327 9.80 5.90 9.02
C GLN A 327 9.48 5.65 7.54
N TRP A 328 10.46 5.84 6.65
CA TRP A 328 10.33 5.48 5.23
C TRP A 328 10.46 3.97 4.99
N ALA A 329 11.27 3.27 5.78
CA ALA A 329 11.34 1.81 5.76
C ALA A 329 9.96 1.19 6.07
N GLU A 330 9.25 1.66 7.12
CA GLU A 330 7.88 1.22 7.41
C GLU A 330 6.93 1.46 6.23
N THR A 331 7.06 2.61 5.55
CA THR A 331 6.23 2.95 4.39
C THR A 331 6.53 2.06 3.18
N ARG A 332 7.80 1.73 2.97
CA ARG A 332 8.26 0.81 1.91
C ARG A 332 7.77 -0.61 2.15
N VAL A 333 7.80 -1.08 3.39
CA VAL A 333 7.24 -2.39 3.79
C VAL A 333 5.74 -2.43 3.52
N LEU A 334 4.99 -1.41 3.98
CA LEU A 334 3.54 -1.33 3.80
C LEU A 334 3.13 -1.32 2.32
N SER A 335 3.79 -0.49 1.51
CA SER A 335 3.48 -0.34 0.09
C SER A 335 3.84 -1.59 -0.72
N LEU A 336 5.01 -2.18 -0.52
CA LEU A 336 5.42 -3.41 -1.21
C LEU A 336 4.47 -4.58 -0.88
N ALA A 337 4.16 -4.77 0.41
CA ALA A 337 3.23 -5.81 0.83
C ALA A 337 1.80 -5.58 0.31
N GLY A 338 1.33 -4.32 0.29
CA GLY A 338 0.02 -3.99 -0.26
C GLY A 338 -0.08 -4.25 -1.76
N VAL A 339 0.96 -3.90 -2.54
CA VAL A 339 1.00 -4.18 -3.98
C VAL A 339 1.11 -5.67 -4.26
N ALA A 340 1.98 -6.40 -3.56
CA ALA A 340 2.11 -7.86 -3.70
C ALA A 340 0.78 -8.58 -3.43
N ARG A 341 0.09 -8.22 -2.34
CA ARG A 341 -1.26 -8.72 -2.02
C ARG A 341 -2.27 -8.43 -3.10
N THR A 342 -2.32 -7.18 -3.55
CA THR A 342 -3.27 -6.77 -4.60
C THR A 342 -3.02 -7.53 -5.90
N PHE A 343 -1.75 -7.65 -6.27
CA PHE A 343 -1.32 -8.36 -7.47
C PHE A 343 -1.71 -9.84 -7.40
N ASN A 344 -1.50 -10.51 -6.26
CA ASN A 344 -1.88 -11.90 -6.09
C ASN A 344 -3.40 -12.08 -6.06
N ALA A 345 -4.12 -11.27 -5.28
CA ALA A 345 -5.58 -11.33 -5.15
C ALA A 345 -6.31 -11.11 -6.48
N LYS A 346 -5.72 -10.34 -7.40
CA LYS A 346 -6.31 -10.02 -8.71
C LYS A 346 -5.60 -10.70 -9.87
N ARG A 347 -4.69 -11.64 -9.59
CA ARG A 347 -3.84 -12.31 -10.59
C ARG A 347 -4.62 -12.78 -11.81
N ARG A 348 -5.80 -13.38 -11.63
CA ARG A 348 -6.64 -13.89 -12.74
C ARG A 348 -7.07 -12.77 -13.68
N VAL A 349 -7.56 -11.67 -13.13
CA VAL A 349 -7.97 -10.50 -13.93
C VAL A 349 -6.75 -9.94 -14.65
N LEU A 350 -5.62 -9.86 -13.94
CA LEU A 350 -4.36 -9.33 -14.47
C LEU A 350 -3.75 -10.21 -15.58
N GLN A 351 -3.82 -11.54 -15.48
CA GLN A 351 -3.29 -12.48 -16.49
C GLN A 351 -3.94 -12.34 -17.86
N HIS A 352 -5.19 -11.90 -17.90
CA HIS A 352 -5.90 -11.61 -19.16
C HIS A 352 -5.54 -10.23 -19.73
N LEU A 353 -4.74 -9.42 -19.03
CA LEU A 353 -4.17 -8.19 -19.58
C LEU A 353 -2.96 -8.56 -20.45
N GLY A 354 -2.90 -8.04 -21.67
CA GLY A 354 -1.80 -8.33 -22.60
C GLY A 354 -0.40 -7.91 -22.11
N ASP A 355 -0.30 -7.05 -21.10
CA ASP A 355 0.95 -6.57 -20.50
C ASP A 355 1.28 -7.21 -19.13
N PHE A 356 0.59 -8.29 -18.74
CA PHE A 356 0.85 -9.01 -17.50
C PHE A 356 2.32 -9.44 -17.30
N PRO A 357 3.02 -10.01 -18.31
CA PRO A 357 4.42 -10.41 -18.13
C PRO A 357 5.34 -9.24 -17.78
N ARG A 358 5.05 -8.05 -18.31
CA ARG A 358 5.77 -6.81 -17.98
C ARG A 358 5.49 -6.38 -16.55
N ALA A 359 4.22 -6.40 -16.14
CA ALA A 359 3.84 -6.07 -14.77
C ALA A 359 4.44 -7.04 -13.74
N TRP A 360 4.45 -8.35 -14.05
CA TRP A 360 5.10 -9.38 -13.24
C TRP A 360 6.60 -9.13 -13.08
N SER A 361 7.30 -8.86 -14.19
CA SER A 361 8.74 -8.59 -14.18
C SER A 361 9.07 -7.34 -13.36
N LEU A 362 8.28 -6.28 -13.50
CA LEU A 362 8.48 -5.04 -12.74
C LEU A 362 8.23 -5.23 -11.24
N LEU A 363 7.21 -6.01 -10.85
CA LEU A 363 6.99 -6.33 -9.44
C LEU A 363 8.16 -7.13 -8.85
N LEU A 364 8.68 -8.10 -9.59
CA LEU A 364 9.86 -8.88 -9.17
C LEU A 364 11.10 -7.98 -9.03
N GLU A 365 11.30 -7.00 -9.90
CA GLU A 365 12.40 -6.02 -9.80
C GLU A 365 12.31 -5.18 -8.51
N TYR A 366 11.11 -4.73 -8.14
CA TYR A 366 10.89 -4.04 -6.86
C TYR A 366 11.15 -4.93 -5.64
N ILE A 367 10.78 -6.21 -5.72
CA ILE A 367 11.06 -7.21 -4.69
C ILE A 367 12.57 -7.44 -4.58
N GLU A 368 13.28 -7.68 -5.68
CA GLU A 368 14.73 -7.88 -5.72
C GLU A 368 15.47 -6.69 -5.12
N THR A 369 15.15 -5.49 -5.58
CA THR A 369 15.76 -4.24 -5.10
C THR A 369 15.50 -4.01 -3.61
N SER A 370 14.34 -4.42 -3.11
CA SER A 370 13.99 -4.30 -1.69
C SER A 370 14.64 -5.38 -0.82
N ALA A 371 14.75 -6.61 -1.33
CA ALA A 371 15.44 -7.71 -0.67
C ALA A 371 16.95 -7.46 -0.53
N LEU A 372 17.56 -6.75 -1.48
CA LEU A 372 18.98 -6.37 -1.47
C LEU A 372 19.26 -5.04 -0.74
N CYS A 373 18.23 -4.40 -0.17
CA CYS A 373 18.40 -3.18 0.59
C CYS A 373 19.12 -3.44 1.94
N ARG A 374 20.00 -2.53 2.36
CA ARG A 374 20.71 -2.58 3.65
C ARG A 374 19.83 -2.21 4.86
N ASN A 375 18.56 -2.64 4.85
CA ASN A 375 17.62 -2.47 5.94
C ASN A 375 16.91 -3.80 6.21
N ALA A 376 17.10 -4.37 7.40
CA ALA A 376 16.62 -5.71 7.73
C ALA A 376 15.09 -5.85 7.72
N GLU A 377 14.33 -4.79 8.00
CA GLU A 377 12.87 -4.81 7.97
C GLU A 377 12.37 -4.83 6.53
N VAL A 378 12.92 -3.96 5.69
CA VAL A 378 12.58 -3.87 4.26
C VAL A 378 12.97 -5.16 3.52
N SER A 379 14.18 -5.67 3.76
CA SER A 379 14.67 -6.87 3.07
C SER A 379 13.88 -8.11 3.44
N LEU A 380 13.54 -8.29 4.72
CA LEU A 380 12.68 -9.38 5.18
C LEU A 380 11.25 -9.25 4.62
N ALA A 381 10.67 -8.04 4.60
CA ALA A 381 9.35 -7.82 4.03
C ALA A 381 9.31 -8.15 2.54
N ALA A 382 10.37 -7.83 1.79
CA ALA A 382 10.45 -8.15 0.37
C ALA A 382 10.39 -9.66 0.11
N LEU A 383 11.08 -10.48 0.92
CA LEU A 383 10.99 -11.94 0.82
C LEU A 383 9.61 -12.46 1.19
N LYS A 384 8.95 -11.88 2.21
CA LYS A 384 7.55 -12.23 2.53
C LYS A 384 6.60 -11.90 1.39
N SER A 385 6.75 -10.72 0.77
CA SER A 385 6.00 -10.34 -0.42
C SER A 385 6.29 -11.25 -1.61
N PHE A 386 7.54 -11.74 -1.74
CA PHE A 386 7.89 -12.71 -2.75
C PHE A 386 7.16 -14.04 -2.52
N GLN A 387 7.23 -14.59 -1.31
CA GLN A 387 6.51 -15.81 -0.94
C GLN A 387 5.01 -15.71 -1.23
N GLU A 388 4.41 -14.56 -0.91
CA GLU A 388 2.99 -14.29 -1.14
C GLU A 388 2.60 -14.36 -2.61
N ILE A 389 3.40 -13.79 -3.53
CA ILE A 389 3.09 -13.84 -4.97
C ILE A 389 3.38 -15.20 -5.63
N LEU A 390 4.16 -16.06 -4.96
CA LEU A 390 4.41 -17.44 -5.40
C LEU A 390 3.28 -18.39 -5.02
N GLN A 391 2.56 -18.09 -3.94
CA GLN A 391 1.39 -18.83 -3.51
C GLN A 391 0.22 -18.50 -4.46
N ILE A 392 0.07 -19.32 -5.51
CA ILE A 392 -1.16 -19.32 -6.29
C ILE A 392 -2.26 -19.86 -5.38
N SER A 393 -3.15 -19.00 -4.90
CA SER A 393 -4.38 -19.45 -4.24
C SER A 393 -5.09 -20.43 -5.17
N ARG A 394 -5.09 -21.72 -4.80
CA ARG A 394 -5.89 -22.76 -5.46
C ARG A 394 -7.38 -22.66 -5.08
N ASP A 395 -7.81 -21.54 -4.52
CA ASP A 395 -9.19 -21.31 -4.12
C ASP A 395 -10.03 -20.88 -5.33
N THR A 396 -10.56 -21.90 -6.03
CA THR A 396 -11.85 -21.95 -6.74
C THR A 396 -11.93 -23.28 -7.49
N LYS A 397 -11.70 -24.36 -6.75
CA LYS A 397 -12.57 -25.52 -6.87
C LYS A 397 -13.25 -25.64 -5.51
N ASP A 398 -14.58 -25.61 -5.54
CA ASP A 398 -15.50 -25.87 -4.42
C ASP A 398 -15.50 -24.86 -3.27
N LYS A 399 -16.22 -23.75 -3.44
CA LYS A 399 -17.10 -23.14 -2.41
C LYS A 399 -18.24 -22.37 -3.09
N SER A 400 -19.20 -23.12 -3.62
CA SER A 400 -20.60 -22.69 -3.55
C SER A 400 -21.08 -22.97 -2.13
N ASP A 401 -21.64 -21.95 -1.50
CA ASP A 401 -22.38 -21.95 -0.23
C ASP A 401 -21.59 -22.22 1.07
N ASP A 402 -21.99 -21.46 2.10
CA ASP A 402 -21.53 -21.38 3.49
C ASP A 402 -20.14 -20.76 3.77
N LEU A 403 -20.18 -19.45 4.03
CA LEU A 403 -19.19 -18.74 4.84
C LEU A 403 -19.83 -18.36 6.18
N ASP A 404 -19.44 -19.09 7.23
CA ASP A 404 -19.64 -18.69 8.63
C ASP A 404 -18.25 -18.55 9.28
N LEU A 405 -17.81 -17.31 9.52
CA LEU A 405 -16.68 -16.97 10.41
C LEU A 405 -16.89 -15.53 10.94
N PRO A 406 -16.44 -15.19 12.16
CA PRO A 406 -17.24 -14.41 13.09
C PRO A 406 -17.02 -12.90 12.92
N GLN A 407 -18.10 -12.18 12.66
CA GLN A 407 -18.18 -10.74 12.86
C GLN A 407 -18.28 -10.43 14.36
N ALA A 408 -17.14 -10.27 15.02
CA ALA A 408 -17.09 -9.51 16.27
C ALA A 408 -16.71 -8.07 15.94
N MET A 409 -17.73 -7.21 15.83
CA MET A 409 -17.86 -5.93 16.55
C MET A 409 -18.76 -4.96 15.76
N LEU A 410 -19.93 -4.71 16.36
CA LEU A 410 -20.87 -3.59 16.17
C LEU A 410 -21.79 -3.62 14.94
N ARG A 411 -23.00 -4.15 15.14
CA ARG A 411 -24.21 -3.80 14.38
C ARG A 411 -25.36 -3.46 15.36
N PRO A 412 -26.08 -2.33 15.21
CA PRO A 412 -27.34 -2.03 15.90
C PRO A 412 -28.55 -2.72 15.23
N PRO A 413 -29.72 -2.77 15.91
CA PRO A 413 -30.65 -3.91 15.85
C PRO A 413 -31.69 -3.87 14.71
N ALA A 414 -32.29 -5.05 14.54
CA ALA A 414 -33.17 -5.53 13.49
C ALA A 414 -34.49 -4.77 13.28
N ALA A 415 -34.96 -4.83 12.03
CA ALA A 415 -36.38 -4.88 11.70
C ALA A 415 -36.66 -6.25 11.06
N GLU A 416 -37.70 -6.90 11.54
CA GLU A 416 -38.14 -8.27 11.28
C GLU A 416 -38.58 -8.48 9.83
N GLU A 417 -38.22 -9.62 9.22
CA GLU A 417 -38.95 -10.16 8.07
C GLU A 417 -39.27 -11.64 8.26
N ILE A 418 -40.44 -11.98 7.75
CA ILE A 418 -41.30 -13.11 8.06
C ILE A 418 -40.95 -14.31 7.17
N HIS A 419 -40.77 -15.49 7.77
CA HIS A 419 -40.66 -16.76 7.05
C HIS A 419 -42.02 -17.19 6.46
N ARG A 420 -42.01 -17.64 5.19
CA ARG A 420 -42.98 -18.61 4.66
C ARG A 420 -42.29 -19.64 3.76
N SER A 421 -42.73 -20.87 3.93
CA SER A 421 -42.19 -22.12 3.37
C SER A 421 -42.89 -22.58 2.08
N ASP A 422 -42.24 -23.53 1.41
CA ASP A 422 -42.68 -24.48 0.38
C ASP A 422 -43.10 -23.95 -1.00
N ASP A 423 -42.38 -24.37 -2.04
CA ASP A 423 -42.94 -25.40 -2.93
C ASP A 423 -41.92 -26.05 -3.88
N THR A 424 -42.07 -27.37 -3.99
CA THR A 424 -41.38 -28.33 -4.87
C THR A 424 -41.81 -28.18 -6.33
N SER A 425 -40.87 -28.02 -7.28
CA SER A 425 -41.01 -28.56 -8.65
C SER A 425 -39.69 -28.54 -9.44
N THR A 426 -39.45 -29.63 -10.15
CA THR A 426 -38.31 -29.96 -11.02
C THR A 426 -38.32 -29.18 -12.34
N PRO A 427 -37.16 -28.73 -12.88
CA PRO A 427 -37.08 -28.17 -14.23
C PRO A 427 -36.62 -29.20 -15.29
N PRO A 428 -37.00 -29.03 -16.57
CA PRO A 428 -36.65 -29.96 -17.65
C PRO A 428 -35.28 -29.66 -18.27
N SER A 429 -34.72 -30.71 -18.86
CA SER A 429 -33.40 -30.86 -19.47
C SER A 429 -33.20 -30.05 -20.76
N THR A 430 -32.02 -29.42 -20.89
CA THR A 430 -31.50 -28.75 -22.10
C THR A 430 -30.16 -29.41 -22.51
N PRO A 431 -29.85 -29.60 -23.81
CA PRO A 431 -28.77 -30.49 -24.26
C PRO A 431 -27.35 -29.91 -24.05
N PRO A 432 -26.29 -30.75 -24.05
CA PRO A 432 -24.97 -30.35 -23.61
C PRO A 432 -24.28 -29.43 -24.63
N ALA A 433 -23.89 -28.25 -24.17
CA ALA A 433 -22.94 -27.39 -24.86
C ALA A 433 -21.57 -28.08 -24.90
N THR A 434 -20.96 -28.05 -26.08
CA THR A 434 -19.60 -28.48 -26.39
C THR A 434 -18.60 -27.99 -25.34
N GLN A 435 -17.92 -28.93 -24.68
CA GLN A 435 -16.74 -28.67 -23.87
C GLN A 435 -15.64 -28.15 -24.79
N GLU A 436 -15.42 -26.84 -24.81
CA GLU A 436 -14.15 -26.28 -25.21
C GLU A 436 -13.11 -26.71 -24.17
N THR A 437 -12.20 -27.57 -24.63
CA THR A 437 -11.06 -28.09 -23.90
C THR A 437 -10.10 -26.95 -23.57
N ILE A 438 -10.18 -26.44 -22.34
CA ILE A 438 -9.14 -25.59 -21.73
C ILE A 438 -7.84 -26.39 -21.70
N SER A 439 -6.93 -26.13 -22.65
CA SER A 439 -5.67 -26.88 -22.78
C SER A 439 -4.39 -26.04 -22.96
N ASP A 440 -4.39 -24.73 -22.66
CA ASP A 440 -3.23 -23.85 -22.95
C ASP A 440 -2.71 -22.97 -21.78
N SER A 441 -2.80 -23.40 -20.51
CA SER A 441 -2.35 -22.57 -19.37
C SER A 441 -0.89 -22.80 -18.91
N ALA A 442 -0.27 -23.95 -19.22
CA ALA A 442 1.05 -24.28 -18.67
C ALA A 442 2.23 -23.57 -19.38
N ASP A 443 2.17 -23.42 -20.71
CA ASP A 443 3.28 -22.86 -21.50
C ASP A 443 3.40 -21.34 -21.37
N ASN A 444 2.29 -20.61 -21.22
CA ASN A 444 2.28 -19.16 -21.05
C ASN A 444 2.91 -18.69 -19.72
N ASP A 445 2.94 -19.57 -18.71
CA ASP A 445 3.46 -19.28 -17.38
C ASP A 445 4.98 -19.56 -17.25
N ILE A 446 5.59 -20.30 -18.18
CA ILE A 446 7.02 -20.63 -18.19
C ILE A 446 7.93 -19.40 -18.07
N PRO A 447 7.80 -18.34 -18.90
CA PRO A 447 8.67 -17.17 -18.80
C PRO A 447 8.52 -16.46 -17.46
N LEU A 448 7.32 -16.46 -16.87
CA LEU A 448 7.02 -15.83 -15.58
C LEU A 448 7.77 -16.51 -14.43
N TRP A 449 7.66 -17.84 -14.34
CA TRP A 449 8.35 -18.61 -13.30
C TRP A 449 9.86 -18.67 -13.52
N SER A 450 10.32 -18.56 -14.78
CA SER A 450 11.74 -18.38 -15.08
C SER A 450 12.28 -17.06 -14.53
N ALA A 451 11.48 -15.99 -14.62
CA ALA A 451 11.85 -14.70 -14.05
C ALA A 451 11.90 -14.75 -12.52
N ALA A 452 10.92 -15.39 -11.88
CA ALA A 452 10.93 -15.59 -10.43
C ALA A 452 12.14 -16.42 -9.96
N TRP A 453 12.47 -17.52 -10.65
CA TRP A 453 13.68 -18.31 -10.39
C TRP A 453 14.95 -17.47 -10.43
N ARG A 454 15.12 -16.67 -11.49
CA ARG A 454 16.27 -15.77 -11.64
C ARG A 454 16.36 -14.75 -10.50
N VAL A 455 15.24 -14.15 -10.12
CA VAL A 455 15.18 -13.17 -9.04
C VAL A 455 15.55 -13.82 -7.70
N TRP A 456 15.03 -15.03 -7.41
CA TRP A 456 15.43 -15.77 -6.21
C TRP A 456 16.93 -16.05 -6.17
N LEU A 457 17.50 -16.50 -7.30
CA LEU A 457 18.94 -16.73 -7.43
C LEU A 457 19.76 -15.47 -7.24
N ASN A 458 19.34 -14.36 -7.84
CA ASN A 458 20.02 -13.08 -7.69
C ASN A 458 19.99 -12.58 -6.24
N ILE A 459 18.84 -12.66 -5.58
CA ILE A 459 18.71 -12.29 -4.16
C ILE A 459 19.63 -13.17 -3.33
N GLY A 460 19.56 -14.49 -3.50
CA GLY A 460 20.36 -15.43 -2.72
C GLY A 460 21.86 -15.23 -2.91
N THR A 461 22.32 -15.13 -4.16
CA THR A 461 23.74 -14.98 -4.50
C THR A 461 24.30 -13.65 -4.00
N ASN A 462 23.57 -12.54 -4.17
CA ASN A 462 24.06 -11.21 -3.79
C ASN A 462 23.93 -10.95 -2.29
N ALA A 463 22.84 -11.39 -1.65
CA ALA A 463 22.63 -11.16 -0.22
C ALA A 463 23.59 -11.99 0.65
N THR A 464 23.99 -13.17 0.18
CA THR A 464 24.91 -14.08 0.91
C THR A 464 26.36 -13.97 0.43
N LYS A 465 26.71 -12.97 -0.39
CA LYS A 465 28.09 -12.77 -0.84
C LYS A 465 28.96 -12.32 0.34
N PRO A 466 30.07 -13.02 0.66
CA PRO A 466 30.99 -12.59 1.70
C PRO A 466 31.58 -11.20 1.39
N PRO A 467 31.84 -10.38 2.42
CA PRO A 467 32.55 -9.11 2.24
C PRO A 467 33.95 -9.37 1.65
N GLU A 468 34.35 -8.53 0.71
CA GLU A 468 35.70 -8.60 0.13
C GLU A 468 36.74 -8.28 1.21
N PRO A 469 37.88 -8.99 1.25
CA PRO A 469 38.97 -8.66 2.17
C PRO A 469 39.43 -7.24 1.85
N GLN A 470 39.36 -6.33 2.84
CA GLN A 470 39.92 -4.99 2.69
C GLN A 470 41.41 -5.14 2.39
N GLY A 471 41.82 -4.75 1.18
CA GLY A 471 43.23 -4.71 0.83
C GLY A 471 43.99 -3.82 1.81
N GLU A 472 45.20 -4.23 2.15
CA GLU A 472 46.15 -3.46 2.98
C GLU A 472 46.53 -2.14 2.28
N GLY A 473 45.64 -1.16 2.32
CA GLY A 473 45.85 0.21 1.85
C GLY A 473 45.79 1.18 3.02
N PRO A 474 46.63 2.22 3.07
CA PRO A 474 46.69 3.12 4.21
C PRO A 474 45.35 3.84 4.39
N ALA A 475 44.84 3.77 5.63
CA ALA A 475 43.56 4.36 6.04
C ALA A 475 43.52 5.87 5.75
N GLN A 476 42.86 6.26 4.67
CA GLN A 476 42.38 7.62 4.47
C GLN A 476 40.85 7.62 4.49
N GLY A 477 40.30 8.03 5.64
CA GLY A 477 39.22 9.02 5.65
C GLY A 477 37.77 8.59 5.42
N ALA A 478 37.42 7.31 5.25
CA ALA A 478 36.02 6.90 5.24
C ALA A 478 35.64 6.25 6.58
N ARG A 479 34.77 6.92 7.36
CA ARG A 479 34.15 6.39 8.59
C ARG A 479 33.68 4.95 8.36
N GLY A 480 34.06 4.04 9.26
CA GLY A 480 33.81 2.60 9.13
C GLY A 480 32.36 2.26 8.76
N GLU A 481 32.12 1.93 7.49
CA GLU A 481 30.92 1.21 7.08
C GLU A 481 30.97 -0.16 7.74
N ARG A 482 30.11 -0.38 8.74
CA ARG A 482 29.88 -1.73 9.25
C ARG A 482 29.44 -2.60 8.08
N VAL A 483 30.16 -3.70 7.85
CA VAL A 483 29.74 -4.73 6.89
C VAL A 483 28.30 -5.13 7.23
N TYR A 484 27.39 -4.93 6.28
CA TYR A 484 26.02 -5.41 6.42
C TYR A 484 26.02 -6.92 6.24
N VAL A 485 25.51 -7.63 7.24
CA VAL A 485 25.35 -9.08 7.20
C VAL A 485 23.85 -9.37 7.36
N PRO A 486 23.24 -10.17 6.47
CA PRO A 486 21.82 -10.48 6.55
C PRO A 486 21.40 -11.06 7.90
N SER A 487 20.15 -10.81 8.31
CA SER A 487 19.59 -11.39 9.53
C SER A 487 19.22 -12.86 9.32
N GLN A 488 19.21 -13.65 10.40
CA GLN A 488 18.78 -15.04 10.35
C GLN A 488 17.31 -15.19 9.88
N ASN A 489 16.44 -14.23 10.23
CA ASN A 489 15.06 -14.20 9.75
C ASN A 489 14.99 -14.01 8.23
N PHE A 490 15.83 -13.12 7.67
CA PHE A 490 15.92 -12.92 6.23
C PHE A 490 16.39 -14.19 5.52
N LEU A 491 17.48 -14.81 5.99
CA LEU A 491 18.02 -16.03 5.39
C LEU A 491 17.02 -17.19 5.47
N THR A 492 16.34 -17.34 6.61
CA THR A 492 15.30 -18.36 6.78
C THR A 492 14.17 -18.14 5.76
N ALA A 493 13.69 -16.90 5.61
CA ALA A 493 12.67 -16.57 4.61
C ALA A 493 13.16 -16.82 3.17
N LEU A 494 14.42 -16.55 2.87
CA LEU A 494 15.01 -16.79 1.54
C LEU A 494 14.93 -18.28 1.18
N ILE A 495 15.35 -19.16 2.11
CA ILE A 495 15.30 -20.61 1.88
C ILE A 495 13.85 -21.12 1.84
N LEU A 496 12.97 -20.62 2.70
CA LEU A 496 11.54 -20.97 2.66
C LEU A 496 10.80 -20.49 1.40
N THR A 497 11.40 -19.57 0.62
CA THR A 497 10.87 -19.15 -0.68
C THR A 497 11.09 -20.23 -1.76
N PHE A 498 12.09 -21.10 -1.59
CA PHE A 498 12.42 -22.10 -2.59
C PHE A 498 11.34 -23.17 -2.78
N PRO A 499 10.80 -23.85 -1.76
CA PRO A 499 9.80 -24.91 -1.97
C PRO A 499 8.57 -24.48 -2.81
N PRO A 500 7.88 -23.35 -2.53
CA PRO A 500 6.76 -22.93 -3.36
C PRO A 500 7.18 -22.51 -4.77
N LEU A 501 8.38 -21.95 -4.95
CA LEU A 501 8.93 -21.63 -6.27
C LEU A 501 9.26 -22.89 -7.07
N PHE A 502 9.85 -23.89 -6.41
CA PHE A 502 10.25 -25.16 -6.99
C PHE A 502 9.05 -25.89 -7.60
N GLU A 503 7.88 -25.89 -6.95
CA GLU A 503 6.67 -26.51 -7.51
C GLU A 503 6.28 -25.96 -8.90
N HIS A 504 6.59 -24.69 -9.20
CA HIS A 504 6.31 -24.08 -10.52
C HIS A 504 7.38 -24.35 -11.58
N ILE A 505 8.61 -24.71 -11.17
CA ILE A 505 9.74 -24.96 -12.09
C ILE A 505 10.17 -26.44 -12.14
N LYS A 506 9.60 -27.29 -11.28
CA LYS A 506 9.96 -28.70 -11.10
C LYS A 506 9.98 -29.50 -12.39
N ALA A 507 9.05 -29.26 -13.30
CA ALA A 507 8.93 -30.00 -14.57
C ALA A 507 10.16 -29.84 -15.49
N ARG A 508 10.92 -28.76 -15.32
CA ARG A 508 12.08 -28.38 -16.15
C ARG A 508 13.36 -28.18 -15.34
N PHE A 509 13.32 -28.55 -14.06
CA PHE A 509 14.45 -28.38 -13.16
C PHE A 509 15.57 -29.36 -13.53
N VAL A 510 16.77 -28.84 -13.78
CA VAL A 510 17.93 -29.63 -14.23
C VAL A 510 19.08 -29.58 -13.22
N THR A 511 20.11 -30.41 -13.44
CA THR A 511 21.30 -30.47 -12.58
C THR A 511 21.95 -29.11 -12.35
N ASN A 512 22.00 -28.23 -13.37
CA ASN A 512 22.53 -26.88 -13.21
C ASN A 512 21.69 -26.04 -12.22
N ASP A 513 20.36 -26.17 -12.24
CA ASP A 513 19.49 -25.46 -11.29
C ASP A 513 19.69 -25.98 -9.86
N LEU A 514 19.91 -27.30 -9.71
CA LEU A 514 20.26 -27.89 -8.42
C LEU A 514 21.57 -27.32 -7.89
N GLN A 515 22.62 -27.23 -8.71
CA GLN A 515 23.91 -26.66 -8.31
C GLN A 515 23.77 -25.19 -7.88
N GLN A 516 22.96 -24.40 -8.60
CA GLN A 516 22.66 -23.02 -8.23
C GLN A 516 21.89 -22.93 -6.90
N PHE A 517 20.91 -23.81 -6.67
CA PHE A 517 20.24 -23.95 -5.38
C PHE A 517 21.22 -24.30 -4.27
N SER A 518 22.08 -25.31 -4.47
CA SER A 518 23.08 -25.74 -3.50
C SER A 518 24.02 -24.59 -3.14
N GLN A 519 24.45 -23.79 -4.12
CA GLN A 519 25.29 -22.63 -3.88
C GLN A 519 24.61 -21.61 -2.97
N VAL A 520 23.34 -21.25 -3.24
CA VAL A 520 22.59 -20.31 -2.40
C VAL A 520 22.37 -20.86 -1.00
N LEU A 521 21.98 -22.13 -0.87
CA LEU A 521 21.73 -22.77 0.42
C LEU A 521 23.00 -22.84 1.28
N LEU A 522 24.12 -23.30 0.72
CA LEU A 522 25.39 -23.39 1.44
C LEU A 522 25.95 -22.00 1.78
N SER A 523 25.79 -21.02 0.90
CA SER A 523 26.20 -19.63 1.17
C SER A 523 25.37 -19.03 2.30
N ALA A 524 24.05 -19.27 2.34
CA ALA A 524 23.17 -18.84 3.43
C ALA A 524 23.55 -19.48 4.77
N LEU A 525 23.80 -20.80 4.79
CA LEU A 525 24.26 -21.53 5.99
C LEU A 525 25.65 -21.08 6.48
N SER A 526 26.46 -20.50 5.59
CA SER A 526 27.77 -19.97 5.93
C SER A 526 27.70 -18.62 6.63
N VAL A 527 26.60 -17.86 6.48
CA VAL A 527 26.45 -16.54 7.11
C VAL A 527 26.45 -16.68 8.65
N PRO A 528 27.30 -15.92 9.38
CA PRO A 528 27.38 -16.01 10.83
C PRO A 528 26.06 -15.63 11.51
N VAL A 529 25.74 -16.30 12.61
CA VAL A 529 24.59 -15.97 13.46
C VAL A 529 24.96 -14.76 14.32
N HIS A 530 24.21 -13.66 14.20
CA HIS A 530 24.38 -12.48 15.05
C HIS A 530 24.02 -12.76 16.51
N GLY A 531 24.69 -12.08 17.45
CA GLY A 531 24.48 -12.25 18.89
C GLY A 531 23.02 -12.03 19.35
N ASP A 532 22.25 -11.16 18.69
CA ASP A 532 20.83 -10.92 19.01
C ASP A 532 19.92 -12.13 18.69
N ALA A 533 20.40 -13.08 17.87
CA ALA A 533 19.74 -14.34 17.56
C ALA A 533 20.27 -15.51 18.41
N SER A 534 21.32 -15.29 19.22
CA SER A 534 21.81 -16.28 20.19
C SER A 534 20.89 -16.31 21.41
N PRO A 535 20.54 -17.49 21.94
CA PRO A 535 19.80 -17.56 23.19
C PRO A 535 20.60 -16.89 24.32
N PHE A 536 19.89 -16.20 25.22
CA PHE A 536 20.48 -15.49 26.35
C PHE A 536 21.16 -16.45 27.34
N ILE A 537 20.65 -17.68 27.42
CA ILE A 537 21.21 -18.80 28.18
C ILE A 537 21.61 -19.88 27.17
N ILE A 538 22.87 -20.31 27.21
CA ILE A 538 23.37 -21.37 26.33
C ILE A 538 22.84 -22.71 26.85
N PRO A 539 22.10 -23.50 26.03
CA PRO A 539 21.68 -24.83 26.43
C PRO A 539 22.90 -25.73 26.67
N SER A 540 22.88 -26.53 27.73
CA SER A 540 23.80 -27.66 27.89
C SER A 540 23.51 -28.73 26.85
N TYR A 541 24.53 -29.36 26.27
CA TYR A 541 24.31 -30.56 25.47
C TYR A 541 23.62 -31.63 26.35
N PRO A 542 22.50 -32.25 25.93
CA PRO A 542 21.96 -32.38 24.57
C PRO A 542 20.84 -31.40 24.15
N ASP A 543 20.53 -30.37 24.94
CA ASP A 543 19.39 -29.45 24.70
C ASP A 543 19.63 -28.43 23.57
N VAL A 544 20.71 -28.60 22.80
CA VAL A 544 21.07 -27.73 21.68
C VAL A 544 20.19 -28.08 20.48
N THR A 545 19.43 -27.10 19.99
CA THR A 545 18.52 -27.25 18.86
C THR A 545 19.06 -26.60 17.59
N ILE A 546 18.64 -27.11 16.44
CA ILE A 546 18.95 -26.50 15.14
C ILE A 546 18.26 -25.15 15.00
N THR A 547 18.88 -24.25 14.26
CA THR A 547 18.32 -22.91 13.96
C THR A 547 17.16 -23.00 12.96
N PRO A 548 16.27 -21.99 12.92
CA PRO A 548 15.21 -21.93 11.90
C PRO A 548 15.74 -21.97 10.45
N LEU A 549 16.91 -21.38 10.19
CA LEU A 549 17.57 -21.44 8.88
C LEU A 549 18.00 -22.86 8.53
N GLN A 550 18.60 -23.57 9.49
CA GLN A 550 19.01 -24.97 9.32
C GLN A 550 17.81 -25.88 9.08
N GLU A 551 16.73 -25.71 9.86
CA GLU A 551 15.47 -26.42 9.68
C GLU A 551 14.86 -26.16 8.29
N ALA A 552 14.75 -24.89 7.88
CA ALA A 552 14.27 -24.53 6.54
C ALA A 552 15.14 -25.13 5.43
N SER A 553 16.46 -25.24 5.65
CA SER A 553 17.39 -25.85 4.71
C SER A 553 17.16 -27.36 4.59
N LEU A 554 16.94 -28.06 5.71
CA LEU A 554 16.56 -29.48 5.70
C LEU A 554 15.25 -29.69 4.95
N GLN A 555 14.21 -28.91 5.26
CA GLN A 555 12.91 -28.99 4.58
C GLN A 555 13.01 -28.76 3.06
N ALA A 556 13.82 -27.78 2.62
CA ALA A 556 14.06 -27.53 1.20
C ALA A 556 14.77 -28.72 0.52
N MET A 557 15.75 -29.32 1.19
CA MET A 557 16.43 -30.52 0.69
C MET A 557 15.49 -31.74 0.66
N GLU A 558 14.64 -31.93 1.67
CA GLU A 558 13.64 -33.00 1.70
C GLU A 558 12.61 -32.87 0.56
N ALA A 559 12.17 -31.65 0.25
CA ALA A 559 11.30 -31.39 -0.89
C ALA A 559 11.95 -31.83 -2.21
N LEU A 560 13.24 -31.54 -2.40
CA LEU A 560 14.02 -32.01 -3.55
C LEU A 560 14.19 -33.53 -3.55
N VAL A 561 14.54 -34.13 -2.42
CA VAL A 561 14.68 -35.59 -2.27
C VAL A 561 13.38 -36.30 -2.65
N LYS A 562 12.25 -35.81 -2.16
CA LYS A 562 10.92 -36.33 -2.51
C LYS A 562 10.65 -36.21 -4.00
N ALA A 563 10.99 -35.07 -4.59
CA ALA A 563 10.80 -34.81 -6.01
C ALA A 563 11.69 -35.67 -6.92
N VAL A 564 12.95 -35.90 -6.54
CA VAL A 564 13.88 -36.75 -7.27
C VAL A 564 13.47 -38.22 -7.16
N ARG A 565 13.10 -38.70 -5.97
CA ARG A 565 12.68 -40.10 -5.77
C ARG A 565 11.47 -40.49 -6.62
N GLY A 566 10.46 -39.63 -6.67
CA GLY A 566 9.22 -39.84 -7.43
C GLY A 566 9.20 -39.18 -8.81
N GLY A 567 10.34 -38.67 -9.28
CA GLY A 567 10.44 -37.81 -10.46
C GLY A 567 10.67 -38.57 -11.77
N THR A 568 10.82 -37.81 -12.85
CA THR A 568 11.24 -38.33 -14.17
C THR A 568 12.69 -38.82 -14.13
N THR A 569 13.11 -39.56 -15.16
CA THR A 569 14.51 -40.00 -15.31
C THR A 569 15.52 -38.84 -15.26
N SER A 570 15.14 -37.67 -15.79
CA SER A 570 15.95 -36.45 -15.70
C SER A 570 16.11 -35.96 -14.26
N LEU A 571 15.05 -36.01 -13.45
CA LEU A 571 15.15 -35.66 -12.03
C LEU A 571 15.96 -36.72 -11.25
N GLN A 572 15.75 -38.00 -11.54
CA GLN A 572 16.50 -39.12 -10.95
C GLN A 572 17.99 -39.14 -11.36
N ALA A 573 18.38 -38.44 -12.41
CA ALA A 573 19.81 -38.28 -12.72
C ALA A 573 20.56 -37.47 -11.64
N MET A 574 19.85 -36.63 -10.86
CA MET A 574 20.44 -35.74 -9.85
C MET A 574 20.68 -36.39 -8.47
N HIS A 575 20.46 -37.70 -8.31
CA HIS A 575 20.76 -38.38 -7.03
C HIS A 575 22.19 -38.10 -6.53
N PRO A 576 23.25 -38.20 -7.36
CA PRO A 576 24.62 -37.95 -6.90
C PRO A 576 24.82 -36.53 -6.35
N ASP A 577 24.34 -35.51 -7.07
CA ASP A 577 24.45 -34.11 -6.65
C ASP A 577 23.72 -33.85 -5.31
N LEU A 578 22.55 -34.48 -5.10
CA LEU A 578 21.83 -34.40 -3.82
C LEU A 578 22.62 -35.06 -2.67
N PHE A 579 23.26 -36.20 -2.91
CA PHE A 579 24.12 -36.83 -1.92
C PHE A 579 25.32 -35.93 -1.58
N ASP A 580 25.98 -35.37 -2.58
CA ASP A 580 27.12 -34.48 -2.37
C ASP A 580 26.73 -33.24 -1.54
N GLN A 581 25.55 -32.65 -1.81
CA GLN A 581 25.04 -31.55 -1.02
C GLN A 581 24.74 -31.94 0.44
N LEU A 582 24.00 -33.03 0.66
CA LEU A 582 23.67 -33.49 2.01
C LEU A 582 24.91 -33.91 2.81
N LEU A 583 25.88 -34.56 2.16
CA LEU A 583 27.17 -34.91 2.77
C LEU A 583 28.00 -33.67 3.11
N THR A 584 27.94 -32.63 2.27
CA THR A 584 28.56 -31.33 2.59
C THR A 584 27.93 -30.73 3.86
N CYS A 585 26.60 -30.70 3.95
CA CYS A 585 25.90 -30.25 5.15
C CYS A 585 26.27 -31.10 6.39
N ALA A 586 26.41 -32.42 6.22
CA ALA A 586 26.85 -33.31 7.30
C ALA A 586 28.25 -32.93 7.81
N THR A 587 29.17 -32.53 6.94
CA THR A 587 30.53 -32.14 7.37
C THR A 587 30.56 -30.90 8.28
N PHE A 588 29.49 -30.08 8.29
CA PHE A 588 29.41 -28.90 9.15
C PHE A 588 29.42 -29.21 10.65
N GLY A 589 28.99 -30.41 11.05
CA GLY A 589 29.09 -30.87 12.44
C GLY A 589 30.53 -31.05 12.93
N VAL A 590 31.48 -31.27 12.00
CA VAL A 590 32.92 -31.37 12.31
C VAL A 590 33.64 -30.05 12.06
N GLN A 591 33.30 -29.39 10.95
CA GLN A 591 33.92 -28.15 10.52
C GLN A 591 32.84 -27.14 10.12
N ALA A 592 32.56 -26.20 11.01
CA ALA A 592 31.62 -25.12 10.73
C ALA A 592 32.03 -24.34 9.46
N PRO A 593 31.05 -23.91 8.64
CA PRO A 593 31.33 -23.17 7.40
C PRO A 593 31.98 -21.81 7.67
N SER A 594 32.66 -21.27 6.66
CA SER A 594 33.31 -19.95 6.69
C SER A 594 32.62 -18.95 5.76
N TYR A 595 32.46 -17.71 6.22
CA TYR A 595 31.92 -16.59 5.45
C TYR A 595 33.03 -15.64 5.02
N GLY A 596 33.74 -15.98 3.95
CA GLY A 596 34.95 -15.26 3.55
C GLY A 596 36.01 -15.35 4.66
N ALA A 597 36.56 -14.20 5.08
CA ALA A 597 37.50 -14.14 6.21
C ALA A 597 36.83 -14.26 7.58
N ILE A 598 35.49 -14.19 7.65
CA ILE A 598 34.73 -14.29 8.90
C ILE A 598 34.37 -15.75 9.12
N GLN A 599 34.93 -16.38 10.15
CA GLN A 599 34.43 -17.69 10.57
C GLN A 599 33.04 -17.54 11.19
N ALA A 600 32.13 -18.47 10.92
CA ALA A 600 30.78 -18.50 11.51
C ALA A 600 30.79 -18.41 13.05
N LYS A 601 31.94 -18.75 13.67
CA LYS A 601 32.20 -18.75 15.11
C LYS A 601 32.38 -17.36 15.75
N ALA A 602 32.62 -16.28 14.98
CA ALA A 602 32.97 -14.98 15.57
C ALA A 602 32.46 -13.77 14.74
N PHE A 603 31.22 -13.35 14.99
CA PHE A 603 30.74 -12.05 14.51
C PHE A 603 29.96 -11.30 15.61
N GLY A 604 30.42 -10.09 15.95
CA GLY A 604 29.86 -9.27 17.03
C GLY A 604 30.59 -9.40 18.38
N SER A 605 30.09 -8.74 19.42
CA SER A 605 30.66 -8.74 20.79
C SER A 605 30.44 -10.06 21.55
N VAL A 606 30.35 -11.18 20.82
CA VAL A 606 30.17 -12.52 21.40
C VAL A 606 31.54 -12.95 21.93
N LYS A 607 31.72 -12.87 23.25
CA LYS A 607 32.91 -13.36 23.97
C LYS A 607 32.49 -14.51 24.89
N GLY A 608 33.33 -15.54 25.00
CA GLY A 608 33.08 -16.67 25.91
C GLY A 608 32.21 -17.78 25.29
N PRO A 609 31.49 -18.58 26.11
CA PRO A 609 30.88 -19.86 25.71
C PRO A 609 29.79 -19.78 24.62
N GLN A 610 29.33 -18.58 24.24
CA GLN A 610 28.40 -18.38 23.11
C GLN A 610 29.04 -18.67 21.74
N VAL A 611 30.37 -18.58 21.62
CA VAL A 611 31.13 -19.00 20.42
C VAL A 611 31.05 -20.52 20.21
N ASP A 612 30.97 -21.27 21.31
CA ASP A 612 30.85 -22.73 21.28
C ASP A 612 29.43 -23.14 20.83
N TRP A 613 28.38 -22.40 21.22
CA TRP A 613 27.00 -22.68 20.81
C TRP A 613 26.77 -22.70 19.30
N VAL A 614 27.33 -21.74 18.54
CA VAL A 614 27.16 -21.71 17.07
C VAL A 614 27.78 -22.96 16.43
N SER A 615 28.91 -23.44 16.96
CA SER A 615 29.51 -24.70 16.54
C SER A 615 28.69 -25.91 16.99
N MET A 616 28.09 -25.84 18.18
CA MET A 616 27.26 -26.91 18.74
C MET A 616 25.94 -27.10 17.96
N ASN A 617 25.34 -26.06 17.38
CA ASN A 617 24.11 -26.21 16.57
C ASN A 617 24.32 -26.98 15.27
N PHE A 618 25.53 -26.96 14.71
CA PHE A 618 25.82 -27.72 13.49
C PHE A 618 25.92 -29.23 13.75
N VAL A 619 26.12 -29.67 15.00
CA VAL A 619 26.12 -31.09 15.36
C VAL A 619 24.73 -31.73 15.14
N PRO A 620 23.63 -31.29 15.79
CA PRO A 620 22.31 -31.86 15.53
C PRO A 620 21.84 -31.62 14.08
N PHE A 621 22.24 -30.51 13.44
CA PHE A 621 21.98 -30.30 12.01
C PHE A 621 22.65 -31.36 11.14
N SER A 622 23.91 -31.70 11.43
CA SER A 622 24.65 -32.73 10.70
C SER A 622 24.06 -34.13 10.90
N GLU A 623 23.59 -34.45 12.11
CA GLU A 623 22.92 -35.71 12.42
C GLU A 623 21.64 -35.86 11.57
N ARG A 624 20.80 -34.83 11.53
CA ARG A 624 19.60 -34.81 10.68
C ARG A 624 19.92 -34.91 9.18
N ALA A 625 20.96 -34.21 8.71
CA ALA A 625 21.41 -34.35 7.33
C ALA A 625 21.83 -35.79 7.00
N LEU A 626 22.51 -36.48 7.93
CA LEU A 626 22.89 -37.88 7.78
C LEU A 626 21.69 -38.83 7.81
N GLU A 627 20.67 -38.56 8.63
CA GLU A 627 19.40 -39.31 8.60
C GLU A 627 18.79 -39.29 7.19
N ILE A 628 18.69 -38.10 6.58
CA ILE A 628 18.20 -37.94 5.20
C ILE A 628 19.08 -38.70 4.20
N VAL A 629 20.41 -38.66 4.35
CA VAL A 629 21.35 -39.42 3.49
C VAL A 629 21.09 -40.93 3.58
N VAL A 630 20.94 -41.46 4.79
CA VAL A 630 20.71 -42.89 5.02
C VAL A 630 19.39 -43.32 4.40
N ASP A 631 18.32 -42.54 4.60
CA ASP A 631 17.00 -42.82 4.04
C ASP A 631 16.99 -42.73 2.52
N LEU A 632 17.64 -41.71 1.95
CA LEU A 632 17.79 -41.56 0.51
C LEU A 632 18.58 -42.73 -0.08
N TYR A 633 19.71 -43.12 0.53
CA TYR A 633 20.51 -44.24 0.07
C TYR A 633 19.75 -45.56 0.14
N ARG A 634 19.01 -45.80 1.23
CA ARG A 634 18.16 -46.98 1.37
C ARG A 634 17.12 -47.08 0.24
N ALA A 635 16.58 -45.95 -0.19
CA ALA A 635 15.60 -45.89 -1.26
C ALA A 635 16.19 -45.93 -2.68
N SER A 636 17.47 -45.61 -2.86
CA SER A 636 18.08 -45.38 -4.18
C SER A 636 19.37 -46.17 -4.46
N CYS A 637 19.81 -47.04 -3.56
CA CYS A 637 21.08 -47.77 -3.67
C CYS A 637 21.24 -48.64 -4.93
N SER A 638 20.12 -49.11 -5.50
CA SER A 638 20.10 -49.88 -6.75
C SER A 638 20.01 -49.01 -8.01
N HIS A 639 19.87 -47.69 -7.86
CA HIS A 639 19.70 -46.79 -8.99
C HIS A 639 21.03 -46.62 -9.77
N PRO A 640 21.05 -46.70 -11.11
CA PRO A 640 22.29 -46.66 -11.90
C PRO A 640 23.16 -45.43 -11.66
N SER A 641 22.56 -44.24 -11.49
CA SER A 641 23.31 -43.01 -11.20
C SER A 641 24.01 -43.04 -9.84
N VAL A 642 23.41 -43.71 -8.84
CA VAL A 642 23.97 -43.84 -7.49
C VAL A 642 25.15 -44.82 -7.48
N ILE A 643 25.03 -45.92 -8.21
CA ILE A 643 26.10 -46.94 -8.34
C ILE A 643 27.28 -46.36 -9.12
N SER A 644 27.02 -45.74 -10.28
CA SER A 644 28.06 -45.19 -11.15
C SER A 644 28.83 -44.03 -10.51
N ALA A 645 28.17 -43.20 -9.69
CA ALA A 645 28.81 -42.13 -8.94
C ALA A 645 29.54 -42.62 -7.66
N HIS A 646 29.55 -43.93 -7.38
CA HIS A 646 30.19 -44.51 -6.19
C HIS A 646 29.73 -43.88 -4.87
N VAL A 647 28.43 -43.53 -4.77
CA VAL A 647 27.87 -42.79 -3.63
C VAL A 647 28.17 -43.45 -2.29
N LEU A 648 28.12 -44.79 -2.18
CA LEU A 648 28.46 -45.50 -0.94
C LEU A 648 29.87 -45.18 -0.44
N GLN A 649 30.85 -45.10 -1.34
CA GLN A 649 32.22 -44.74 -0.97
C GLN A 649 32.27 -43.29 -0.46
N ASN A 650 31.50 -42.38 -1.08
CA ASN A 650 31.42 -40.99 -0.65
C ASN A 650 30.70 -40.83 0.70
N ILE A 651 29.72 -41.67 1.04
CA ILE A 651 29.10 -41.70 2.37
C ILE A 651 30.10 -42.14 3.44
N LEU A 652 30.96 -43.12 3.15
CA LEU A 652 31.91 -43.67 4.11
C LEU A 652 33.09 -42.72 4.41
N LYS A 653 33.47 -41.83 3.48
CA LYS A 653 34.59 -40.88 3.64
C LYS A 653 34.37 -39.89 4.81
N PRO A 654 33.26 -39.12 4.88
CA PRO A 654 32.96 -38.25 6.03
C PRO A 654 32.77 -39.02 7.33
N TYR A 655 32.14 -40.20 7.28
CA TYR A 655 31.93 -41.05 8.45
C TYR A 655 33.26 -41.44 9.13
N GLY A 656 34.31 -41.71 8.35
CA GLY A 656 35.65 -41.96 8.88
C GLY A 656 36.23 -40.77 9.64
N VAL A 657 36.04 -39.55 9.12
CA VAL A 657 36.52 -38.29 9.73
C VAL A 657 35.71 -37.95 11.00
N MET A 658 34.39 -38.11 10.97
CA MET A 658 33.51 -37.91 12.13
C MET A 658 33.84 -38.86 13.27
N ARG A 659 34.13 -40.13 12.97
CA ARG A 659 34.52 -41.13 13.97
C ARG A 659 35.87 -40.81 14.63
N MET A 660 36.80 -40.20 13.88
CA MET A 660 38.09 -39.73 14.43
C MET A 660 37.91 -38.51 15.33
N TYR A 661 37.00 -37.59 15.00
CA TYR A 661 36.69 -36.41 15.83
C TYR A 661 35.92 -36.73 17.10
N SER A 662 34.94 -37.63 17.04
CA SER A 662 34.22 -38.14 18.21
C SER A 662 35.17 -38.82 19.22
N ARG A 663 36.21 -39.49 18.73
CA ARG A 663 37.32 -40.00 19.57
C ARG A 663 38.21 -38.90 20.17
N ARG A 664 38.37 -37.74 19.52
CA ARG A 664 39.12 -36.60 20.08
C ARG A 664 38.33 -35.85 21.14
N LEU A 665 37.03 -35.64 20.93
CA LEU A 665 36.12 -35.01 21.91
C LEU A 665 35.88 -35.88 23.14
N ALA A 666 35.94 -37.21 23.03
CA ALA A 666 35.90 -38.12 24.18
C ALA A 666 37.22 -38.19 24.97
N VAL A 667 38.29 -37.55 24.48
CA VAL A 667 39.64 -37.55 25.07
C VAL A 667 40.02 -36.16 25.63
N SER A 668 39.28 -35.10 25.28
CA SER A 668 39.33 -33.79 25.96
C SER A 668 38.29 -33.71 27.07
#